data_AF-A0A2S6IS90-F1
#
_entry.id   AF-A0A2S6IS90-F1
#
_cell.length_a   1.000
_cell.length_b   1.000
_cell.length_c   1.000
_cell.angle_alpha   90.00
_cell.angle_beta   90.00
_cell.angle_gamma   90.00
#
_symmetry.space_group_name_H-M   'P 1'
#
loop_
_entity.id
_entity.type
_entity.pdbx_description
1 polymer ?
#
loop_
_entity_poly.entity_id
_entity_poly.type
_entity_poly.pdbx_seq_one_letter_code
_entity_poly.pdbx_strand_id
1 'polypeptide(L)'
;MKKNRLLLFFIVLAFAKADFTLAQEKENNSRPKIGLVLSGGGAKGLAHIGTLKIIDSLGIKIDHIAGTSMGAIVGSLYASGYTGKQLDSIFKTIDFDKIISDDIPRKSKTFYERRNTERYAVTLPFKDFKVQLPSSLSKGQNIYDLLSRLLAHVKDVEDFNQLPIPFLCIATEITTGEEIVLDSGYLPKAVNASGALPSLFAPVEIDGRLLIDGGVIDNYPIEKLKAKGVDIIIGVDVQDDLKSREELSGALDILSQINNFRTINAMKYKAPKTDVYIAPDINDFTVVSFDLGKEIIEKGEQAGRAKIDELKELATDAYIKPNLKNIIGDSIYLNEINIKGNQNYTRAFVVGRFKVGIPGMVAYTDLNSGIQNLQATDNFAKINYEIINDDNGAVLEIDLVENEVRNYLRLGLHYDELTRSAALLNLSRKKVLFDNDIVSVDFIVGDNLRYNFDYYIDKGRYWSIGLHSEYMRFQKDANAAFIEDAANFGSLGVNSLEVKYRDWTQQVFLQTRLNRSANLMVGTEIKTLNIFTETLITTDPNDDDVTDFTDGTRGSLYGKVLVDSYDNAQFPSTGWKIDGDFHLYLFNSEYKERFKEFSVAQLQIGHARNFGKFTLRGNAHIGITIGDTNDSSMDFFLGGYGSRRINNLIPFYGYDFLSISGGTMMKLLVEADYEVFKKNHIIFSANIANAQDDLFEQNNWFSEARYTGYAIGYGLESFLGPLEIKYSFSPQQDDGQVFVNLGFKF
;
A
#
# COMPACT_ATOMS: atom_id res chain seq x y z
N MET A 1 -80.09 -38.52 52.01
CA MET A 1 -79.13 -37.62 51.32
C MET A 1 -77.67 -37.74 51.80
N LYS A 2 -77.15 -38.93 52.17
CA LYS A 2 -75.73 -39.09 52.60
C LYS A 2 -74.87 -40.01 51.71
N LYS A 3 -75.45 -40.86 50.85
CA LYS A 3 -74.66 -41.77 49.96
C LYS A 3 -74.16 -41.11 48.66
N ASN A 4 -74.86 -40.11 48.11
CA ASN A 4 -74.48 -39.49 46.83
C ASN A 4 -73.36 -38.45 46.93
N ARG A 5 -73.01 -37.98 48.14
CA ARG A 5 -71.90 -37.02 48.33
C ARG A 5 -70.53 -37.70 48.39
N LEU A 6 -70.46 -38.95 48.81
CA LEU A 6 -69.20 -39.71 48.88
C LEU A 6 -68.71 -40.12 47.49
N LEU A 7 -69.64 -40.52 46.61
CA LEU A 7 -69.32 -40.89 45.23
C LEU A 7 -68.81 -39.68 44.41
N LEU A 8 -69.41 -38.51 44.62
CA LEU A 8 -68.97 -37.26 43.97
C LEU A 8 -67.58 -36.83 44.46
N PHE A 9 -67.28 -37.04 45.75
CA PHE A 9 -65.97 -36.74 46.33
C PHE A 9 -64.86 -37.66 45.81
N PHE A 10 -65.14 -38.95 45.61
CA PHE A 10 -64.19 -39.89 45.00
C PHE A 10 -63.99 -39.64 43.50
N ILE A 11 -65.00 -39.19 42.76
CA ILE A 11 -64.86 -38.83 41.35
C ILE A 11 -64.02 -37.55 41.20
N VAL A 12 -64.21 -36.54 42.06
CA VAL A 12 -63.38 -35.32 42.05
C VAL A 12 -61.93 -35.61 42.43
N LEU A 13 -61.67 -36.54 43.37
CA LEU A 13 -60.31 -36.99 43.71
C LEU A 13 -59.65 -37.85 42.62
N ALA A 14 -60.44 -38.58 41.82
CA ALA A 14 -59.93 -39.33 40.68
C ALA A 14 -59.54 -38.42 39.50
N PHE A 15 -60.30 -37.33 39.26
CA PHE A 15 -59.93 -36.32 38.27
C PHE A 15 -58.75 -35.44 38.74
N ALA A 16 -58.67 -35.09 40.03
CA ALA A 16 -57.55 -34.32 40.58
C ALA A 16 -56.21 -35.10 40.61
N LYS A 17 -56.25 -36.45 40.64
CA LYS A 17 -55.05 -37.28 40.45
C LYS A 17 -54.68 -37.44 38.98
N ALA A 18 -55.66 -37.50 38.07
CA ALA A 18 -55.39 -37.62 36.64
C ALA A 18 -54.64 -36.40 36.07
N ASP A 19 -54.96 -35.19 36.57
CA ASP A 19 -54.26 -33.96 36.17
C ASP A 19 -52.83 -33.86 36.77
N PHE A 20 -52.56 -34.54 37.89
CA PHE A 20 -51.22 -34.55 38.51
C PHE A 20 -50.29 -35.63 37.94
N THR A 21 -50.82 -36.72 37.39
CA THR A 21 -50.02 -37.78 36.73
C THR A 21 -49.76 -37.55 35.24
N LEU A 22 -50.36 -36.54 34.61
CA LEU A 22 -50.07 -36.14 33.22
C LEU A 22 -49.14 -34.92 33.11
N ALA A 23 -48.66 -34.38 34.25
CA ALA A 23 -47.78 -33.21 34.31
C ALA A 23 -46.30 -33.54 34.62
N GLN A 24 -45.94 -34.83 34.76
CA GLN A 24 -44.57 -35.28 34.96
C GLN A 24 -44.19 -36.40 33.98
N GLU A 25 -44.21 -36.09 32.69
CA GLU A 25 -43.42 -36.78 31.66
C GLU A 25 -43.40 -35.93 30.38
N LYS A 26 -42.99 -34.66 30.52
CA LYS A 26 -42.25 -34.03 29.43
C LYS A 26 -40.79 -34.35 29.68
N GLU A 27 -40.34 -35.49 29.17
CA GLU A 27 -38.93 -35.59 28.79
C GLU A 27 -38.60 -34.33 28.00
N ASN A 28 -37.62 -33.57 28.49
CA ASN A 28 -37.01 -32.46 27.77
C ASN A 28 -36.38 -33.06 26.51
N ASN A 29 -37.18 -33.28 25.48
CA ASN A 29 -36.75 -33.66 24.14
C ASN A 29 -36.18 -32.41 23.44
N SER A 30 -35.30 -31.66 24.13
CA SER A 30 -34.52 -30.62 23.52
C SER A 30 -33.46 -31.30 22.67
N ARG A 31 -33.42 -31.00 21.37
CA ARG A 31 -32.35 -31.48 20.49
C ARG A 31 -30.98 -31.24 21.15
N PRO A 32 -30.00 -32.13 20.96
CA PRO A 32 -28.66 -31.91 21.48
C PRO A 32 -28.11 -30.58 20.94
N LYS A 33 -27.43 -29.83 21.81
CA LYS A 33 -26.77 -28.58 21.43
C LYS A 33 -25.48 -28.90 20.67
N ILE A 34 -25.38 -28.38 19.45
CA ILE A 34 -24.26 -28.65 18.56
C ILE A 34 -23.28 -27.48 18.60
N GLY A 35 -22.07 -27.74 19.08
CA GLY A 35 -20.95 -26.82 18.99
C GLY A 35 -20.15 -27.00 17.71
N LEU A 36 -19.60 -25.91 17.18
CA LEU A 36 -18.63 -25.91 16.09
C LEU A 36 -17.28 -25.32 16.56
N VAL A 37 -16.19 -26.08 16.45
CA VAL A 37 -14.82 -25.61 16.68
C VAL A 37 -14.09 -25.41 15.35
N LEU A 38 -13.51 -24.23 15.14
CA LEU A 38 -12.73 -23.90 13.95
C LEU A 38 -11.31 -23.50 14.34
N SER A 39 -10.32 -24.27 13.89
CA SER A 39 -8.91 -24.02 14.21
C SER A 39 -8.26 -22.89 13.42
N GLY A 40 -7.12 -22.40 13.91
CA GLY A 40 -6.25 -21.50 13.14
C GLY A 40 -5.36 -22.26 12.15
N GLY A 41 -4.97 -21.58 11.08
CA GLY A 41 -4.11 -22.16 10.02
C GLY A 41 -3.74 -21.19 8.90
N GLY A 42 -3.84 -19.87 9.11
CA GLY A 42 -3.64 -18.87 8.05
C GLY A 42 -4.53 -19.14 6.83
N ALA A 43 -3.94 -19.12 5.62
CA ALA A 43 -4.63 -19.43 4.37
C ALA A 43 -5.34 -20.81 4.38
N LYS A 44 -4.82 -21.81 5.11
CA LYS A 44 -5.43 -23.15 5.20
C LYS A 44 -6.83 -23.11 5.83
N GLY A 45 -7.10 -22.12 6.69
CA GLY A 45 -8.42 -21.93 7.30
C GLY A 45 -9.52 -21.55 6.30
N LEU A 46 -9.20 -21.28 5.04
CA LEU A 46 -10.23 -21.19 3.98
C LEU A 46 -10.97 -22.52 3.79
N ALA A 47 -10.38 -23.66 4.17
CA ALA A 47 -11.04 -24.97 4.11
C ALA A 47 -12.28 -25.04 5.02
N HIS A 48 -12.33 -24.24 6.09
CA HIS A 48 -13.52 -24.10 6.94
C HIS A 48 -14.76 -23.71 6.12
N ILE A 49 -14.60 -22.84 5.12
CA ILE A 49 -15.70 -22.40 4.25
C ILE A 49 -16.28 -23.60 3.49
N GLY A 50 -15.41 -24.48 2.97
CA GLY A 50 -15.83 -25.69 2.27
C GLY A 50 -16.63 -26.63 3.17
N THR A 51 -16.16 -26.85 4.40
CA THR A 51 -16.89 -27.66 5.39
C THR A 51 -18.22 -27.03 5.78
N LEU A 52 -18.27 -25.71 5.99
CA LEU A 52 -19.49 -24.97 6.30
C LEU A 52 -20.54 -25.09 5.18
N LYS A 53 -20.14 -25.16 3.91
CA LYS A 53 -21.06 -25.43 2.78
C LYS A 53 -21.74 -26.79 2.92
N ILE A 54 -21.04 -27.80 3.42
CA ILE A 54 -21.61 -29.13 3.67
C ILE A 54 -22.57 -29.09 4.85
N ILE A 55 -22.16 -28.47 5.97
CA ILE A 55 -23.00 -28.28 7.17
C ILE A 55 -24.31 -27.57 6.81
N ASP A 56 -24.24 -26.47 6.06
CA ASP A 56 -25.41 -25.73 5.58
C ASP A 56 -26.30 -26.60 4.68
N SER A 57 -25.71 -27.41 3.79
CA SER A 57 -26.46 -28.25 2.85
C SER A 57 -27.25 -29.37 3.52
N LEU A 58 -26.82 -29.79 4.73
CA LEU A 58 -27.47 -30.83 5.53
C LEU A 58 -28.50 -30.27 6.53
N GLY A 59 -28.63 -28.95 6.65
CA GLY A 59 -29.56 -28.34 7.60
C GLY A 59 -29.16 -28.56 9.07
N ILE A 60 -27.86 -28.58 9.37
CA ILE A 60 -27.38 -28.73 10.75
C ILE A 60 -27.45 -27.37 11.45
N LYS A 61 -28.15 -27.30 12.59
CA LYS A 61 -28.25 -26.08 13.39
C LYS A 61 -27.15 -26.01 14.44
N ILE A 62 -26.15 -25.15 14.20
CA ILE A 62 -25.08 -24.86 15.17
C ILE A 62 -25.59 -23.93 16.27
N ASP A 63 -25.29 -24.27 17.52
CA ASP A 63 -25.72 -23.55 18.73
C ASP A 63 -24.64 -22.67 19.34
N HIS A 64 -23.38 -22.98 19.10
CA HIS A 64 -22.26 -22.17 19.58
C HIS A 64 -21.03 -22.41 18.70
N ILE A 65 -20.25 -21.36 18.47
CA ILE A 65 -19.02 -21.42 17.67
C ILE A 65 -17.85 -20.97 18.53
N ALA A 66 -16.73 -21.68 18.43
CA ALA A 66 -15.45 -21.26 18.98
C ALA A 66 -14.40 -21.27 17.88
N GLY A 67 -13.67 -20.17 17.70
CA GLY A 67 -12.68 -20.03 16.63
C GLY A 67 -11.34 -19.47 17.11
N THR A 68 -10.27 -19.83 16.41
CA THR A 68 -8.94 -19.23 16.61
C THR A 68 -8.35 -18.79 15.28
N SER A 69 -7.72 -17.61 15.22
CA SER A 69 -7.07 -17.09 14.01
C SER A 69 -8.01 -17.04 12.80
N MET A 70 -7.65 -17.68 11.68
CA MET A 70 -8.55 -17.81 10.53
C MET A 70 -9.89 -18.50 10.88
N GLY A 71 -9.89 -19.42 11.86
CA GLY A 71 -11.11 -20.01 12.40
C GLY A 71 -11.99 -18.99 13.14
N ALA A 72 -11.40 -17.98 13.80
CA ALA A 72 -12.14 -16.86 14.38
C ALA A 72 -12.70 -15.92 13.31
N ILE A 73 -11.94 -15.67 12.24
CA ILE A 73 -12.37 -14.85 11.10
C ILE A 73 -13.57 -15.50 10.40
N VAL A 74 -13.43 -16.75 9.95
CA VAL A 74 -14.52 -17.49 9.29
C VAL A 74 -15.67 -17.75 10.25
N GLY A 75 -15.36 -18.11 11.50
CA GLY A 75 -16.34 -18.42 12.54
C GLY A 75 -17.20 -17.23 12.94
N SER A 76 -16.61 -16.04 13.12
CA SER A 76 -17.35 -14.81 13.46
C SER A 76 -18.29 -14.37 12.33
N LEU A 77 -17.84 -14.47 11.08
CA LEU A 77 -18.69 -14.19 9.93
C LEU A 77 -19.85 -15.20 9.87
N TYR A 78 -19.57 -16.50 9.99
CA TYR A 78 -20.62 -17.52 9.99
C TYR A 78 -21.60 -17.34 11.17
N ALA A 79 -21.09 -16.98 12.36
CA ALA A 79 -21.87 -16.68 13.55
C ALA A 79 -22.77 -15.45 13.39
N SER A 80 -22.29 -14.42 12.68
CA SER A 80 -23.02 -13.20 12.34
C SER A 80 -24.14 -13.40 11.29
N GLY A 81 -24.28 -14.61 10.74
CA GLY A 81 -25.38 -15.00 9.87
C GLY A 81 -25.01 -15.35 8.42
N TYR A 82 -23.75 -15.17 8.00
CA TYR A 82 -23.34 -15.58 6.64
C TYR A 82 -23.43 -17.10 6.45
N THR A 83 -23.84 -17.54 5.26
CA THR A 83 -23.77 -18.95 4.85
C THR A 83 -22.40 -19.30 4.25
N GLY A 84 -22.01 -20.57 4.25
CA GLY A 84 -20.77 -21.04 3.62
C GLY A 84 -20.68 -20.65 2.14
N LYS A 85 -21.81 -20.59 1.41
CA LYS A 85 -21.85 -20.12 0.02
C LYS A 85 -21.58 -18.62 -0.12
N GLN A 86 -22.08 -17.80 0.81
CA GLN A 86 -21.79 -16.36 0.84
C GLN A 86 -20.32 -16.12 1.18
N LEU A 87 -19.77 -16.85 2.16
CA LEU A 87 -18.35 -16.77 2.49
C LEU A 87 -17.46 -17.15 1.31
N ASP A 88 -17.78 -18.23 0.60
CA ASP A 88 -17.07 -18.64 -0.64
C ASP A 88 -17.09 -17.51 -1.70
N SER A 89 -18.24 -16.88 -1.90
CA SER A 89 -18.38 -15.76 -2.86
C SER A 89 -17.58 -14.52 -2.45
N ILE A 90 -17.59 -14.17 -1.15
CA ILE A 90 -16.83 -13.03 -0.62
C ILE A 90 -15.33 -13.28 -0.81
N PHE A 91 -14.83 -14.42 -0.34
CA PHE A 91 -13.40 -14.73 -0.30
C PHE A 91 -12.78 -14.90 -1.69
N LYS A 92 -13.55 -15.32 -2.70
CA LYS A 92 -13.11 -15.36 -4.11
C LYS A 92 -12.83 -13.98 -4.72
N THR A 93 -13.37 -12.91 -4.14
CA THR A 93 -13.21 -11.53 -4.66
C THR A 93 -12.16 -10.71 -3.90
N ILE A 94 -11.62 -11.26 -2.81
CA ILE A 94 -10.62 -10.59 -1.98
C ILE A 94 -9.24 -10.71 -2.64
N ASP A 95 -8.54 -9.58 -2.75
CA ASP A 95 -7.13 -9.52 -3.13
C ASP A 95 -6.28 -9.67 -1.87
N PHE A 96 -5.91 -10.90 -1.52
CA PHE A 96 -5.19 -11.20 -0.29
C PHE A 96 -3.81 -10.56 -0.21
N ASP A 97 -3.12 -10.36 -1.34
CA ASP A 97 -1.85 -9.64 -1.36
C ASP A 97 -2.03 -8.24 -0.77
N LYS A 98 -3.12 -7.54 -1.14
CA LYS A 98 -3.46 -6.20 -0.62
C LYS A 98 -4.05 -6.20 0.78
N ILE A 99 -4.63 -7.31 1.25
CA ILE A 99 -5.17 -7.37 2.61
C ILE A 99 -4.06 -7.68 3.62
N ILE A 100 -3.11 -8.53 3.24
CA ILE A 100 -1.99 -8.93 4.10
C ILE A 100 -0.92 -7.85 4.12
N SER A 101 -0.61 -7.28 2.95
CA SER A 101 0.20 -6.08 2.89
C SER A 101 -0.65 -4.88 3.33
N ASP A 102 -0.12 -4.03 4.21
CA ASP A 102 -0.71 -2.72 4.43
C ASP A 102 -0.27 -1.74 3.33
N ASP A 103 -0.27 -2.19 2.07
CA ASP A 103 0.11 -1.31 0.95
C ASP A 103 -0.96 -0.24 0.77
N ILE A 104 -0.52 1.00 0.85
CA ILE A 104 -1.40 2.16 0.79
C ILE A 104 -1.42 2.64 -0.66
N PRO A 105 -2.60 2.72 -1.31
CA PRO A 105 -2.71 3.17 -2.68
C PRO A 105 -1.99 4.51 -2.89
N ARG A 106 -1.24 4.63 -3.99
CA ARG A 106 -0.47 5.84 -4.31
C ARG A 106 -1.30 7.12 -4.24
N LYS A 107 -2.58 7.07 -4.65
CA LYS A 107 -3.54 8.18 -4.58
C LYS A 107 -3.83 8.69 -3.14
N SER A 108 -3.65 7.85 -2.13
CA SER A 108 -3.86 8.19 -0.71
C SER A 108 -2.62 8.84 -0.09
N LYS A 109 -1.44 8.63 -0.71
CA LYS A 109 -0.18 9.28 -0.33
C LYS A 109 -0.10 10.69 -0.92
N THR A 110 0.43 11.61 -0.13
CA THR A 110 0.82 12.95 -0.56
C THR A 110 2.05 12.93 -1.46
N PHE A 111 2.33 14.01 -2.19
CA PHE A 111 3.56 14.12 -2.98
C PHE A 111 4.84 13.90 -2.16
N TYR A 112 4.89 14.43 -0.94
CA TYR A 112 6.02 14.20 -0.04
C TYR A 112 6.14 12.72 0.35
N GLU A 113 5.03 12.09 0.76
CA GLU A 113 5.00 10.66 1.12
C GLU A 113 5.33 9.76 -0.08
N ARG A 114 4.81 10.07 -1.28
CA ARG A 114 5.12 9.40 -2.55
C ARG A 114 6.61 9.48 -2.85
N ARG A 115 7.19 10.69 -2.82
CA ARG A 115 8.62 10.91 -3.03
C ARG A 115 9.47 10.09 -2.06
N ASN A 116 9.00 9.88 -0.83
CA ASN A 116 9.69 9.00 0.11
C ASN A 116 9.51 7.52 -0.24
N THR A 117 8.28 7.04 -0.50
CA THR A 117 8.06 5.62 -0.79
C THR A 117 8.63 5.17 -2.15
N GLU A 118 8.85 6.11 -3.08
CA GLU A 118 9.27 5.83 -4.46
C GLU A 118 10.78 6.01 -4.70
N ARG A 119 11.58 6.22 -3.64
CA ARG A 119 13.04 6.41 -3.76
C ARG A 119 13.88 5.47 -2.88
N TYR A 120 13.25 4.75 -1.96
CA TYR A 120 13.95 3.97 -0.94
C TYR A 120 13.51 2.51 -0.99
N ALA A 121 14.47 1.60 -1.08
CA ALA A 121 14.24 0.16 -1.01
C ALA A 121 13.89 -0.29 0.42
N VAL A 122 14.55 0.32 1.39
CA VAL A 122 14.49 -0.08 2.81
C VAL A 122 14.30 1.16 3.67
N THR A 123 13.36 1.12 4.60
CA THR A 123 13.13 2.15 5.62
C THR A 123 13.20 1.51 7.00
N LEU A 124 14.14 1.96 7.83
CA LEU A 124 14.38 1.42 9.17
C LEU A 124 14.20 2.52 10.22
N PRO A 125 13.32 2.31 11.22
CA PRO A 125 13.23 3.21 12.35
C PRO A 125 14.51 3.14 13.20
N PHE A 126 14.90 4.26 13.83
CA PHE A 126 15.96 4.23 14.83
C PHE A 126 15.68 5.15 16.02
N LYS A 127 16.12 4.72 17.19
CA LYS A 127 16.01 5.43 18.46
C LYS A 127 17.34 5.29 19.20
N ASP A 128 17.86 6.39 19.74
CA ASP A 128 19.14 6.42 20.48
C ASP A 128 20.30 5.76 19.71
N PHE A 129 20.41 6.07 18.41
CA PHE A 129 21.39 5.49 17.46
C PHE A 129 21.32 3.96 17.28
N LYS A 130 20.26 3.31 17.78
CA LYS A 130 19.99 1.90 17.55
C LYS A 130 18.94 1.75 16.47
N VAL A 131 19.33 1.09 15.38
CA VAL A 131 18.41 0.67 14.33
C VAL A 131 17.47 -0.38 14.91
N GLN A 132 16.17 -0.19 14.71
CA GLN A 132 15.14 -1.12 15.13
C GLN A 132 14.58 -1.80 13.89
N LEU A 133 14.36 -3.12 13.99
CA LEU A 133 13.57 -3.83 12.99
C LEU A 133 12.09 -3.62 13.32
N PRO A 134 11.23 -3.48 12.30
CA PRO A 134 9.78 -3.51 12.50
C PRO A 134 9.38 -4.78 13.26
N SER A 135 8.44 -4.67 14.20
CA SER A 135 7.93 -5.80 14.97
C SER A 135 7.05 -6.75 14.14
N SER A 136 6.54 -6.27 13.00
CA SER A 136 5.69 -7.02 12.07
C SER A 136 5.83 -6.50 10.64
N LEU A 137 5.52 -7.35 9.65
CA LEU A 137 5.47 -6.96 8.23
C LEU A 137 4.27 -6.05 7.92
N SER A 138 3.18 -6.21 8.65
CA SER A 138 1.92 -5.50 8.50
C SER A 138 1.40 -5.03 9.86
N LYS A 139 0.76 -3.86 9.92
CA LYS A 139 0.00 -3.36 11.07
C LYS A 139 -1.37 -4.06 11.19
N GLY A 140 -1.81 -4.78 10.14
CA GLY A 140 -3.07 -5.53 10.09
C GLY A 140 -4.29 -4.63 9.92
N GLN A 141 -4.11 -3.42 9.38
CA GLN A 141 -5.20 -2.47 9.26
C GLN A 141 -6.21 -2.89 8.18
N ASN A 142 -5.72 -3.33 7.02
CA ASN A 142 -6.61 -3.71 5.92
C ASN A 142 -7.52 -4.89 6.29
N ILE A 143 -7.05 -5.81 7.15
CA ILE A 143 -7.86 -6.90 7.72
C ILE A 143 -8.95 -6.33 8.63
N TYR A 144 -8.58 -5.44 9.55
CA TYR A 144 -9.53 -4.80 10.46
C TYR A 144 -10.61 -4.00 9.71
N ASP A 145 -10.22 -3.29 8.65
CA ASP A 145 -11.14 -2.50 7.82
C ASP A 145 -12.13 -3.42 7.07
N LEU A 146 -11.64 -4.53 6.52
CA LEU A 146 -12.47 -5.54 5.89
C LEU A 146 -13.45 -6.18 6.88
N LEU A 147 -12.98 -6.59 8.06
CA LEU A 147 -13.82 -7.17 9.11
C LEU A 147 -14.89 -6.17 9.58
N SER A 148 -14.51 -4.91 9.78
CA SER A 148 -15.45 -3.85 10.18
C SER A 148 -16.54 -3.64 9.13
N ARG A 149 -16.22 -3.74 7.83
CA ARG A 149 -17.21 -3.70 6.76
C ARG A 149 -18.12 -4.94 6.75
N LEU A 150 -17.54 -6.14 6.83
CA LEU A 150 -18.29 -7.40 6.72
C LEU A 150 -19.18 -7.67 7.95
N LEU A 151 -18.84 -7.12 9.11
CA LEU A 151 -19.57 -7.29 10.36
C LEU A 151 -20.40 -6.05 10.73
N ALA A 152 -20.50 -5.06 9.84
CA ALA A 152 -21.20 -3.81 10.11
C ALA A 152 -22.69 -3.99 10.47
N HIS A 153 -23.32 -5.08 10.01
CA HIS A 153 -24.73 -5.39 10.33
C HIS A 153 -24.94 -5.91 11.76
N VAL A 154 -23.87 -6.27 12.46
CA VAL A 154 -23.87 -6.67 13.89
C VAL A 154 -23.01 -5.75 14.75
N LYS A 155 -22.71 -4.54 14.27
CA LYS A 155 -21.81 -3.59 14.95
C LYS A 155 -22.24 -3.19 16.37
N ASP A 156 -23.53 -3.22 16.66
CA ASP A 156 -24.09 -2.87 17.98
C ASP A 156 -24.16 -4.07 18.94
N VAL A 157 -23.69 -5.26 18.52
CA VAL A 157 -23.70 -6.48 19.35
C VAL A 157 -22.39 -6.55 20.15
N GLU A 158 -22.42 -6.06 21.39
CA GLU A 158 -21.26 -6.12 22.30
C GLU A 158 -21.12 -7.48 23.00
N ASP A 159 -22.21 -8.18 23.29
CA ASP A 159 -22.18 -9.53 23.88
C ASP A 159 -22.31 -10.57 22.76
N PHE A 160 -21.26 -11.34 22.51
CA PHE A 160 -21.22 -12.28 21.37
C PHE A 160 -22.17 -13.47 21.55
N ASN A 161 -22.76 -13.66 22.74
CA ASN A 161 -23.85 -14.62 22.93
C ASN A 161 -25.17 -14.16 22.26
N GLN A 162 -25.28 -12.88 21.88
CA GLN A 162 -26.45 -12.30 21.23
C GLN A 162 -26.36 -12.29 19.69
N LEU A 163 -25.23 -12.76 19.13
CA LEU A 163 -25.10 -12.99 17.70
C LEU A 163 -26.10 -14.07 17.23
N PRO A 164 -26.44 -14.13 15.93
CA PRO A 164 -27.33 -15.17 15.39
C PRO A 164 -26.93 -16.60 15.78
N ILE A 165 -25.63 -16.84 15.95
CA ILE A 165 -25.09 -18.00 16.66
C ILE A 165 -24.10 -17.48 17.70
N PRO A 166 -24.25 -17.82 18.99
CA PRO A 166 -23.27 -17.49 20.03
C PRO A 166 -21.83 -17.82 19.63
N PHE A 167 -20.91 -16.88 19.87
CA PHE A 167 -19.52 -16.98 19.40
C PHE A 167 -18.51 -16.63 20.50
N LEU A 168 -17.36 -17.29 20.47
CA LEU A 168 -16.16 -16.86 21.16
C LEU A 168 -14.93 -17.08 20.29
N CYS A 169 -13.86 -16.31 20.52
CA CYS A 169 -12.55 -16.62 19.97
C CYS A 169 -11.44 -16.50 21.02
N ILE A 170 -10.29 -17.08 20.69
CA ILE A 170 -9.11 -17.05 21.56
C ILE A 170 -8.10 -16.05 21.04
N ALA A 171 -7.52 -15.28 21.95
CA ALA A 171 -6.30 -14.53 21.74
C ALA A 171 -5.26 -14.89 22.82
N THR A 172 -4.01 -14.53 22.57
CA THR A 172 -2.91 -14.72 23.52
C THR A 172 -2.41 -13.37 23.98
N GLU A 173 -2.27 -13.15 25.30
CA GLU A 173 -1.60 -11.97 25.80
C GLU A 173 -0.07 -12.14 25.68
N ILE A 174 0.58 -11.28 24.89
CA ILE A 174 1.99 -11.45 24.53
C ILE A 174 2.95 -11.26 25.71
N THR A 175 2.56 -10.46 26.71
CA THR A 175 3.38 -10.12 27.87
C THR A 175 3.41 -11.21 28.93
N THR A 176 2.34 -12.00 29.05
CA THR A 176 2.16 -13.01 30.10
C THR A 176 2.09 -14.44 29.55
N GLY A 177 1.75 -14.60 28.27
CA GLY A 177 1.41 -15.90 27.68
C GLY A 177 0.04 -16.43 28.12
N GLU A 178 -0.81 -15.59 28.72
CA GLU A 178 -2.14 -15.98 29.16
C GLU A 178 -3.10 -16.16 27.97
N GLU A 179 -3.98 -17.14 28.10
CA GLU A 179 -5.09 -17.35 27.19
C GLU A 179 -6.22 -16.37 27.50
N ILE A 180 -6.64 -15.59 26.51
CA ILE A 180 -7.71 -14.62 26.63
C ILE A 180 -8.90 -15.10 25.79
N VAL A 181 -10.02 -15.37 26.45
CA VAL A 181 -11.29 -15.67 25.78
C VAL A 181 -11.98 -14.35 25.45
N LEU A 182 -12.25 -14.14 24.17
CA LEU A 182 -12.94 -12.97 23.65
C LEU A 182 -14.37 -13.38 23.28
N ASP A 183 -15.32 -13.07 24.15
CA ASP A 183 -16.76 -13.29 23.96
C ASP A 183 -17.60 -12.02 24.12
N SER A 184 -16.96 -10.84 24.18
CA SER A 184 -17.61 -9.54 24.20
C SER A 184 -16.73 -8.41 23.64
N GLY A 185 -17.31 -7.22 23.46
CA GLY A 185 -16.67 -6.00 22.96
C GLY A 185 -16.98 -5.72 21.48
N TYR A 186 -16.12 -4.97 20.79
CA TYR A 186 -16.29 -4.73 19.36
C TYR A 186 -15.78 -5.92 18.54
N LEU A 187 -16.70 -6.69 17.95
CA LEU A 187 -16.43 -7.97 17.28
C LEU A 187 -15.28 -7.92 16.25
N PRO A 188 -15.20 -6.94 15.32
CA PRO A 188 -14.07 -6.85 14.39
C PRO A 188 -12.71 -6.75 15.08
N LYS A 189 -12.63 -6.03 16.21
CA LYS A 189 -11.39 -5.85 16.97
C LYS A 189 -10.97 -7.13 17.68
N ALA A 190 -11.93 -7.82 18.31
CA ALA A 190 -11.69 -9.10 18.96
C ALA A 190 -11.20 -10.18 17.96
N VAL A 191 -11.86 -10.27 16.80
CA VAL A 191 -11.49 -11.21 15.74
C VAL A 191 -10.11 -10.86 15.15
N ASN A 192 -9.84 -9.57 14.92
CA ASN A 192 -8.52 -9.12 14.45
C ASN A 192 -7.41 -9.45 15.44
N ALA A 193 -7.65 -9.34 16.75
CA ALA A 193 -6.71 -9.77 17.78
C ALA A 193 -6.42 -11.27 17.72
N SER A 194 -7.47 -12.09 17.59
CA SER A 194 -7.34 -13.55 17.46
C SER A 194 -6.54 -13.98 16.22
N GLY A 195 -6.54 -13.18 15.15
CA GLY A 195 -5.80 -13.43 13.91
C GLY A 195 -4.47 -12.66 13.77
N ALA A 196 -4.01 -11.96 14.81
CA ALA A 196 -2.78 -11.17 14.77
C ALA A 196 -1.53 -12.05 14.86
N LEU A 197 -1.26 -12.80 13.78
CA LEU A 197 -0.16 -13.76 13.68
C LEU A 197 1.21 -13.08 13.96
N PRO A 198 2.01 -13.60 14.92
CA PRO A 198 3.30 -13.00 15.27
C PRO A 198 4.24 -12.81 14.07
N SER A 199 4.99 -11.70 14.08
CA SER A 199 5.91 -11.27 13.00
C SER A 199 5.24 -10.88 11.67
N LEU A 200 4.01 -11.34 11.40
CA LEU A 200 3.25 -10.94 10.22
C LEU A 200 2.38 -9.72 10.52
N PHE A 201 1.58 -9.76 11.58
CA PHE A 201 0.66 -8.70 11.97
C PHE A 201 1.04 -8.08 13.31
N ALA A 202 0.82 -6.77 13.45
CA ALA A 202 1.06 -6.08 14.71
C ALA A 202 0.06 -6.54 15.78
N PRO A 203 0.48 -6.68 17.04
CA PRO A 203 -0.42 -6.96 18.15
C PRO A 203 -1.58 -5.96 18.24
N VAL A 204 -2.70 -6.40 18.81
CA VAL A 204 -3.92 -5.61 18.99
C VAL A 204 -4.12 -5.35 20.48
N GLU A 205 -4.26 -4.08 20.85
CA GLU A 205 -4.53 -3.71 22.24
C GLU A 205 -6.04 -3.70 22.52
N ILE A 206 -6.46 -4.47 23.54
CA ILE A 206 -7.84 -4.52 24.06
C ILE A 206 -7.75 -4.40 25.57
N ASP A 207 -8.42 -3.40 26.15
CA ASP A 207 -8.48 -3.14 27.60
C ASP A 207 -7.11 -3.12 28.30
N GLY A 208 -6.11 -2.50 27.64
CA GLY A 208 -4.73 -2.40 28.14
C GLY A 208 -3.91 -3.69 28.02
N ARG A 209 -4.48 -4.77 27.48
CA ARG A 209 -3.76 -6.02 27.17
C ARG A 209 -3.31 -6.01 25.72
N LEU A 210 -2.06 -6.41 25.51
CA LEU A 210 -1.50 -6.52 24.16
C LEU A 210 -1.67 -7.96 23.65
N LEU A 211 -2.59 -8.14 22.72
CA LEU A 211 -3.05 -9.43 22.25
C LEU A 211 -2.46 -9.80 20.88
N ILE A 212 -2.11 -11.06 20.72
CA ILE A 212 -1.69 -11.70 19.47
C ILE A 212 -2.55 -12.94 19.18
N ASP A 213 -2.26 -13.60 18.06
CA ASP A 213 -2.97 -14.80 17.62
C ASP A 213 -3.19 -15.84 18.73
N GLY A 214 -4.43 -16.31 18.85
CA GLY A 214 -4.81 -17.31 19.85
C GLY A 214 -4.17 -18.67 19.62
N GLY A 215 -3.74 -18.96 18.39
CA GLY A 215 -3.10 -20.21 17.99
C GLY A 215 -1.73 -20.43 18.65
N VAL A 216 -1.20 -19.39 19.31
CA VAL A 216 -0.02 -19.51 20.18
C VAL A 216 -0.33 -20.26 21.47
N ILE A 217 -1.55 -20.15 22.00
CA ILE A 217 -1.96 -20.84 23.23
C ILE A 217 -2.94 -21.97 22.99
N ASP A 218 -4.05 -21.66 22.32
CA ASP A 218 -5.10 -22.63 22.00
C ASP A 218 -5.64 -22.42 20.58
N ASN A 219 -5.09 -23.18 19.66
CA ASN A 219 -5.52 -23.20 18.27
C ASN A 219 -6.81 -23.99 18.02
N TYR A 220 -7.29 -24.78 18.98
CA TYR A 220 -8.47 -25.64 18.84
C TYR A 220 -9.30 -25.60 20.15
N PRO A 221 -10.11 -24.54 20.35
CA PRO A 221 -10.71 -24.20 21.65
C PRO A 221 -11.91 -25.06 22.07
N ILE A 222 -11.77 -26.38 21.97
CA ILE A 222 -12.84 -27.35 22.29
C ILE A 222 -13.30 -27.28 23.73
N GLU A 223 -12.39 -27.09 24.69
CA GLU A 223 -12.73 -27.07 26.11
C GLU A 223 -13.57 -25.85 26.48
N LYS A 224 -13.35 -24.71 25.81
CA LYS A 224 -14.17 -23.49 25.99
C LYS A 224 -15.57 -23.68 25.45
N LEU A 225 -15.68 -24.40 24.34
CA LEU A 225 -16.97 -24.73 23.78
C LEU A 225 -17.74 -25.70 24.69
N LYS A 226 -17.07 -26.74 25.25
CA LYS A 226 -17.66 -27.63 26.26
C LYS A 226 -18.16 -26.87 27.49
N ALA A 227 -17.39 -25.88 27.96
CA ALA A 227 -17.79 -25.05 29.09
C ALA A 227 -19.07 -24.22 28.83
N LYS A 228 -19.45 -23.99 27.56
CA LYS A 228 -20.71 -23.33 27.17
C LYS A 228 -21.90 -24.30 27.11
N GLY A 229 -21.71 -25.58 27.49
CA GLY A 229 -22.78 -26.56 27.63
C GLY A 229 -23.30 -27.10 26.30
N VAL A 230 -22.41 -27.31 25.33
CA VAL A 230 -22.72 -28.05 24.10
C VAL A 230 -22.65 -29.56 24.37
N ASP A 231 -23.53 -30.33 23.72
CA ASP A 231 -23.64 -31.78 23.90
C ASP A 231 -22.82 -32.55 22.85
N ILE A 232 -22.76 -32.02 21.63
CA ILE A 232 -22.08 -32.61 20.47
C ILE A 232 -21.16 -31.56 19.85
N ILE A 233 -19.94 -31.94 19.49
CA ILE A 233 -18.95 -31.06 18.86
C ILE A 233 -18.60 -31.55 17.46
N ILE A 234 -18.89 -30.71 16.49
CA ILE A 234 -18.28 -30.77 15.17
C ILE A 234 -17.03 -29.91 15.22
N GLY A 235 -15.92 -30.38 14.68
CA GLY A 235 -14.72 -29.56 14.67
C GLY A 235 -13.86 -29.77 13.44
N VAL A 236 -13.34 -28.65 12.94
CA VAL A 236 -12.56 -28.58 11.70
C VAL A 236 -11.13 -28.23 12.04
N ASP A 237 -10.23 -29.18 11.81
CA ASP A 237 -8.80 -29.02 12.04
C ASP A 237 -8.05 -28.75 10.74
N VAL A 238 -7.43 -27.57 10.63
CA VAL A 238 -6.62 -27.12 9.49
C VAL A 238 -5.17 -26.88 9.90
N GLN A 239 -4.72 -27.54 10.95
CA GLN A 239 -3.34 -27.47 11.41
C GLN A 239 -2.37 -28.20 10.50
N ASP A 240 -1.11 -27.78 10.58
CA ASP A 240 0.01 -28.40 9.89
C ASP A 240 0.52 -29.63 10.65
N ASP A 241 1.04 -30.60 9.91
CA ASP A 241 2.02 -31.54 10.45
C ASP A 241 3.39 -30.84 10.61
N LEU A 242 4.33 -31.53 11.24
CA LEU A 242 5.69 -30.98 11.40
C LEU A 242 6.39 -30.89 10.04
N LYS A 243 6.91 -29.70 9.72
CA LYS A 243 7.70 -29.45 8.51
C LYS A 243 8.95 -30.34 8.44
N SER A 244 9.27 -30.81 7.24
CA SER A 244 10.53 -31.50 6.91
C SER A 244 11.73 -30.55 6.95
N ARG A 245 12.94 -31.12 6.86
CA ARG A 245 14.19 -30.33 6.87
C ARG A 245 14.24 -29.37 5.69
N GLU A 246 13.75 -29.81 4.54
CA GLU A 246 13.75 -29.08 3.28
C GLU A 246 12.77 -27.90 3.30
N GLU A 247 11.69 -28.01 4.08
CA GLU A 247 10.66 -26.97 4.24
C GLU A 247 11.01 -25.90 5.30
N LEU A 248 12.03 -26.15 6.12
CA LEU A 248 12.53 -25.20 7.13
C LEU A 248 13.57 -24.24 6.52
N SER A 249 13.14 -23.47 5.53
CA SER A 249 14.02 -22.63 4.70
C SER A 249 14.26 -21.21 5.24
N GLY A 250 13.34 -20.68 6.05
CA GLY A 250 13.40 -19.31 6.58
C GLY A 250 13.08 -19.17 8.07
N ALA A 251 13.35 -17.98 8.62
CA ALA A 251 13.08 -17.68 10.03
C ALA A 251 11.59 -17.82 10.39
N LEU A 252 10.69 -17.43 9.47
CA LEU A 252 9.24 -17.60 9.67
C LEU A 252 8.83 -19.07 9.72
N ASP A 253 9.44 -19.94 8.90
CA ASP A 253 9.17 -21.39 8.93
C ASP A 253 9.58 -21.99 10.27
N ILE A 254 10.74 -21.60 10.79
CA ILE A 254 11.25 -22.05 12.08
C ILE A 254 10.33 -21.57 13.21
N LEU A 255 9.93 -20.30 13.21
CA LEU A 255 9.01 -19.76 14.23
C LEU A 255 7.64 -20.44 14.18
N SER A 256 7.10 -20.70 12.99
CA SER A 256 5.85 -21.44 12.80
C SER A 256 5.98 -22.88 13.29
N GLN A 257 7.10 -23.56 13.02
CA GLN A 257 7.35 -24.92 13.48
C GLN A 257 7.38 -25.01 15.01
N ILE A 258 8.02 -24.02 15.67
CA ILE A 258 8.06 -23.93 17.14
C ILE A 258 6.64 -23.83 17.70
N ASN A 259 5.78 -23.03 17.07
CA ASN A 259 4.38 -22.92 17.48
C ASN A 259 3.63 -24.26 17.30
N ASN A 260 3.82 -24.92 16.15
CA ASN A 260 3.11 -26.16 15.81
C ASN A 260 3.40 -27.33 16.76
N PHE A 261 4.59 -27.40 17.39
CA PHE A 261 4.91 -28.47 18.35
C PHE A 261 3.87 -28.59 19.47
N ARG A 262 3.46 -27.45 20.04
CA ARG A 262 2.46 -27.43 21.12
C ARG A 262 1.09 -27.83 20.59
N THR A 263 0.72 -27.30 19.43
CA THR A 263 -0.60 -27.50 18.84
C THR A 263 -0.85 -28.96 18.48
N ILE A 264 0.11 -29.60 17.80
CA ILE A 264 0.06 -31.04 17.47
C ILE A 264 -0.03 -31.89 18.73
N ASN A 265 0.74 -31.54 19.77
CA ASN A 265 0.68 -32.30 21.02
C ASN A 265 -0.66 -32.14 21.74
N ALA A 266 -1.29 -30.97 21.67
CA ALA A 266 -2.64 -30.75 22.21
C ALA A 266 -3.70 -31.54 21.44
N MET A 267 -3.56 -31.67 20.11
CA MET A 267 -4.53 -32.40 19.27
C MET A 267 -4.61 -33.89 19.58
N LYS A 268 -3.54 -34.52 20.09
CA LYS A 268 -3.57 -35.91 20.60
C LYS A 268 -4.66 -36.13 21.66
N TYR A 269 -5.00 -35.10 22.42
CA TYR A 269 -6.02 -35.14 23.46
C TYR A 269 -7.36 -34.52 23.02
N LYS A 270 -7.32 -33.54 22.10
CA LYS A 270 -8.51 -32.79 21.66
C LYS A 270 -9.27 -33.47 20.51
N ALA A 271 -8.57 -34.08 19.54
CA ALA A 271 -9.22 -34.78 18.44
C ALA A 271 -10.14 -35.93 18.93
N PRO A 272 -9.71 -36.82 19.85
CA PRO A 272 -10.59 -37.88 20.35
C PRO A 272 -11.79 -37.39 21.17
N LYS A 273 -11.78 -36.12 21.60
CA LYS A 273 -12.85 -35.46 22.36
C LYS A 273 -13.86 -34.74 21.45
N THR A 274 -13.66 -34.78 20.14
CA THR A 274 -14.50 -34.17 19.10
C THR A 274 -15.39 -35.27 18.50
N ASP A 275 -16.70 -35.09 18.56
CA ASP A 275 -17.65 -36.12 18.13
C ASP A 275 -17.63 -36.32 16.60
N VAL A 276 -17.59 -35.23 15.84
CA VAL A 276 -17.38 -35.25 14.38
C VAL A 276 -16.12 -34.46 14.05
N TYR A 277 -15.00 -35.19 13.93
CA TYR A 277 -13.70 -34.61 13.62
C TYR A 277 -13.46 -34.56 12.10
N ILE A 278 -13.34 -33.36 11.55
CA ILE A 278 -13.10 -33.10 10.12
C ILE A 278 -11.70 -32.53 9.96
N ALA A 279 -10.83 -33.25 9.26
CA ALA A 279 -9.46 -32.82 8.96
C ALA A 279 -9.26 -32.80 7.43
N PRO A 280 -9.34 -31.62 6.80
CA PRO A 280 -9.03 -31.49 5.38
C PRO A 280 -7.55 -31.77 5.08
N ASP A 281 -7.28 -32.32 3.91
CA ASP A 281 -5.92 -32.54 3.42
C ASP A 281 -5.33 -31.24 2.86
N ILE A 282 -4.41 -30.64 3.62
CA ILE A 282 -3.88 -29.28 3.41
C ILE A 282 -2.34 -29.22 3.44
N ASN A 283 -1.69 -30.37 3.30
CA ASN A 283 -0.22 -30.47 3.38
C ASN A 283 0.49 -29.75 2.23
N ASP A 284 -0.17 -29.63 1.08
CA ASP A 284 0.37 -28.93 -0.10
C ASP A 284 0.34 -27.40 0.01
N PHE A 285 -0.21 -26.84 1.09
CA PHE A 285 -0.36 -25.40 1.29
C PHE A 285 0.47 -24.90 2.46
N THR A 286 0.75 -23.60 2.49
CA THR A 286 1.37 -22.92 3.64
C THR A 286 0.37 -21.96 4.29
N VAL A 287 0.72 -21.42 5.45
CA VAL A 287 -0.11 -20.40 6.14
C VAL A 287 -0.28 -19.10 5.35
N VAL A 288 0.49 -18.89 4.27
CA VAL A 288 0.44 -17.70 3.40
C VAL A 288 -0.01 -18.01 1.96
N SER A 289 -0.48 -19.23 1.66
CA SER A 289 -0.92 -19.66 0.31
C SER A 289 -2.33 -19.16 -0.06
N PHE A 290 -2.59 -17.87 0.10
CA PHE A 290 -3.92 -17.29 -0.12
C PHE A 290 -4.35 -17.23 -1.59
N ASP A 291 -3.37 -17.23 -2.50
CA ASP A 291 -3.53 -17.35 -3.96
C ASP A 291 -4.18 -18.67 -4.38
N LEU A 292 -4.00 -19.73 -3.58
CA LEU A 292 -4.60 -21.06 -3.79
C LEU A 292 -5.94 -21.24 -3.07
N GLY A 293 -6.58 -20.16 -2.62
CA GLY A 293 -7.78 -20.22 -1.77
C GLY A 293 -8.94 -21.05 -2.34
N LYS A 294 -9.10 -21.08 -3.68
CA LYS A 294 -10.12 -21.93 -4.32
C LYS A 294 -9.88 -23.42 -4.07
N GLU A 295 -8.64 -23.87 -4.21
CA GLU A 295 -8.25 -25.27 -4.01
C GLU A 295 -8.39 -25.67 -2.54
N ILE A 296 -8.01 -24.76 -1.62
CA ILE A 296 -8.15 -24.96 -0.18
C ILE A 296 -9.63 -25.12 0.23
N ILE A 297 -10.53 -24.29 -0.30
CA ILE A 297 -11.98 -24.42 -0.07
C ILE A 297 -12.49 -25.78 -0.57
N GLU A 298 -12.04 -26.23 -1.75
CA GLU A 298 -12.41 -27.53 -2.32
C GLU A 298 -11.96 -28.70 -1.43
N LYS A 299 -10.76 -28.67 -0.86
CA LYS A 299 -10.29 -29.67 0.13
C LYS A 299 -11.18 -29.72 1.37
N GLY A 300 -11.65 -28.56 1.84
CA GLY A 300 -12.61 -28.46 2.94
C GLY A 300 -13.98 -29.07 2.63
N GLU A 301 -14.47 -28.90 1.39
CA GLU A 301 -15.71 -29.56 0.94
C GLU A 301 -15.54 -31.08 0.86
N GLN A 302 -14.40 -31.55 0.32
CA GLN A 302 -14.10 -32.98 0.22
C GLN A 302 -14.07 -33.64 1.61
N ALA A 303 -13.41 -33.01 2.58
CA ALA A 303 -13.34 -33.49 3.95
C ALA A 303 -14.72 -33.52 4.63
N GLY A 304 -15.52 -32.47 4.45
CA GLY A 304 -16.90 -32.45 4.94
C GLY A 304 -17.76 -33.55 4.31
N ARG A 305 -17.61 -33.80 3.01
CA ARG A 305 -18.33 -34.89 2.31
C ARG A 305 -17.90 -36.27 2.79
N ALA A 306 -16.62 -36.46 3.13
CA ALA A 306 -16.14 -37.72 3.68
C ALA A 306 -16.80 -38.06 5.03
N LYS A 307 -17.30 -37.05 5.75
CA LYS A 307 -18.00 -37.17 7.03
C LYS A 307 -19.53 -37.04 6.92
N ILE A 308 -20.08 -37.18 5.72
CA ILE A 308 -21.51 -36.91 5.46
C ILE A 308 -22.45 -37.82 6.26
N ASP A 309 -22.06 -39.07 6.52
CA ASP A 309 -22.91 -40.02 7.24
C ASP A 309 -23.01 -39.66 8.72
N GLU A 310 -21.89 -39.35 9.39
CA GLU A 310 -21.84 -38.81 10.76
C GLU A 310 -22.60 -37.47 10.86
N LEU A 311 -22.43 -36.58 9.87
CA LEU A 311 -23.08 -35.27 9.87
C LEU A 311 -24.61 -35.35 9.65
N LYS A 312 -25.10 -36.33 8.89
CA LYS A 312 -26.54 -36.53 8.66
C LYS A 312 -27.28 -36.92 9.94
N GLU A 313 -26.64 -37.62 10.86
CA GLU A 313 -27.22 -37.96 12.16
C GLU A 313 -27.49 -36.72 13.03
N LEU A 314 -26.80 -35.61 12.72
CA LEU A 314 -26.94 -34.32 13.41
C LEU A 314 -27.86 -33.34 12.67
N ALA A 315 -28.41 -33.73 11.50
CA ALA A 315 -29.29 -32.89 10.71
C ALA A 315 -30.54 -32.54 11.53
N THR A 316 -30.93 -31.26 11.49
CA THR A 316 -32.13 -30.80 12.16
C THR A 316 -33.26 -30.72 11.14
N ASP A 317 -34.31 -31.53 11.32
CA ASP A 317 -35.47 -31.52 10.44
C ASP A 317 -35.98 -30.08 10.24
N ALA A 318 -36.10 -29.68 8.97
CA ALA A 318 -36.58 -28.36 8.53
C ALA A 318 -35.73 -27.14 8.90
N TYR A 319 -34.50 -27.28 9.42
CA TYR A 319 -33.61 -26.12 9.60
C TYR A 319 -32.97 -25.73 8.26
N ILE A 320 -33.27 -24.51 7.81
CA ILE A 320 -32.60 -23.87 6.68
C ILE A 320 -32.00 -22.57 7.22
N LYS A 321 -30.67 -22.47 7.19
CA LYS A 321 -30.00 -21.23 7.55
C LYS A 321 -30.44 -20.14 6.58
N PRO A 322 -31.10 -19.06 7.03
CA PRO A 322 -31.54 -18.01 6.13
C PRO A 322 -30.31 -17.33 5.53
N ASN A 323 -30.34 -17.10 4.22
CA ASN A 323 -29.34 -16.24 3.61
C ASN A 323 -29.44 -14.87 4.25
N LEU A 324 -28.31 -14.33 4.73
CA LEU A 324 -28.24 -12.94 5.12
C LEU A 324 -28.62 -12.11 3.89
N LYS A 325 -29.77 -11.43 3.92
CA LYS A 325 -30.15 -10.51 2.85
C LYS A 325 -29.05 -9.45 2.76
N ASN A 326 -28.73 -8.97 1.55
CA ASN A 326 -27.71 -7.93 1.33
C ASN A 326 -28.02 -6.68 2.17
N ILE A 327 -27.54 -6.66 3.41
CA ILE A 327 -27.65 -5.57 4.39
C ILE A 327 -26.35 -4.74 4.41
N ILE A 328 -25.29 -5.20 3.72
CA ILE A 328 -24.12 -4.36 3.46
C ILE A 328 -24.57 -3.25 2.51
N GLY A 329 -25.19 -2.20 3.06
CA GLY A 329 -25.34 -0.94 2.36
C GLY A 329 -23.93 -0.48 2.03
N ASP A 330 -23.69 -0.07 0.79
CA ASP A 330 -22.38 0.45 0.40
C ASP A 330 -22.04 1.77 1.11
N SER A 331 -22.99 2.32 1.86
CA SER A 331 -22.87 3.56 2.60
C SER A 331 -23.59 3.54 3.94
N ILE A 332 -23.15 4.43 4.82
CA ILE A 332 -23.69 4.66 6.17
C ILE A 332 -23.89 6.17 6.38
N TYR A 333 -24.97 6.56 7.05
CA TYR A 333 -25.16 7.95 7.46
C TYR A 333 -24.32 8.24 8.71
N LEU A 334 -23.22 8.98 8.54
CA LEU A 334 -22.39 9.43 9.66
C LEU A 334 -22.81 10.84 10.06
N ASN A 335 -23.18 11.01 11.33
CA ASN A 335 -23.56 12.30 11.90
C ASN A 335 -22.33 13.03 12.51
N GLU A 336 -21.51 12.30 13.25
CA GLU A 336 -20.39 12.85 14.01
C GLU A 336 -19.12 11.98 13.92
N ILE A 337 -17.96 12.62 14.10
CA ILE A 337 -16.65 11.97 14.24
C ILE A 337 -16.03 12.40 15.58
N ASN A 338 -15.83 11.41 16.44
CA ASN A 338 -15.10 11.53 17.70
C ASN A 338 -13.67 11.02 17.51
N ILE A 339 -12.69 11.76 18.02
CA ILE A 339 -11.27 11.41 17.87
C ILE A 339 -10.64 11.41 19.25
N LYS A 340 -9.98 10.31 19.60
CA LYS A 340 -9.17 10.14 20.82
C LYS A 340 -7.77 9.63 20.49
N GLY A 341 -6.85 9.77 21.45
CA GLY A 341 -5.45 9.35 21.32
C GLY A 341 -4.53 10.31 20.54
N ASN A 342 -5.07 11.38 19.95
CA ASN A 342 -4.31 12.43 19.26
C ASN A 342 -3.69 13.46 20.23
N GLN A 343 -2.61 13.07 20.90
CA GLN A 343 -1.91 13.93 21.88
C GLN A 343 -1.09 15.05 21.21
N ASN A 344 -0.33 14.73 20.15
CA ASN A 344 0.54 15.68 19.47
C ASN A 344 -0.03 16.18 18.13
N TYR A 345 -1.15 15.63 17.67
CA TYR A 345 -1.82 16.08 16.44
C TYR A 345 -3.18 16.69 16.75
N THR A 346 -3.45 17.87 16.17
CA THR A 346 -4.73 18.55 16.38
C THR A 346 -5.89 17.80 15.71
N ARG A 347 -7.11 17.94 16.25
CA ARG A 347 -8.33 17.43 15.61
C ARG A 347 -8.46 17.91 14.16
N ALA A 348 -8.11 19.17 13.89
CA ALA A 348 -8.15 19.76 12.56
C ALA A 348 -7.20 19.08 11.56
N PHE A 349 -6.02 18.63 12.02
CA PHE A 349 -5.10 17.82 11.21
C PHE A 349 -5.71 16.46 10.88
N VAL A 350 -6.22 15.73 11.89
CA VAL A 350 -6.79 14.39 11.70
C VAL A 350 -7.99 14.45 10.75
N VAL A 351 -8.97 15.31 11.02
CA VAL A 351 -10.16 15.48 10.14
C VAL A 351 -9.74 15.96 8.73
N GLY A 352 -8.79 16.88 8.65
CA GLY A 352 -8.27 17.40 7.39
C GLY A 352 -7.52 16.37 6.54
N ARG A 353 -6.94 15.33 7.18
CA ARG A 353 -6.31 14.19 6.51
C ARG A 353 -7.29 13.08 6.19
N PHE A 354 -8.23 12.80 7.09
CA PHE A 354 -9.29 11.82 6.91
C PHE A 354 -10.19 12.15 5.69
N LYS A 355 -10.56 13.42 5.50
CA LYS A 355 -11.24 13.92 4.28
C LYS A 355 -12.56 13.20 3.94
N VAL A 356 -13.29 12.74 4.96
CA VAL A 356 -14.67 12.27 4.83
C VAL A 356 -15.59 13.39 5.30
N GLY A 357 -16.56 13.78 4.47
CA GLY A 357 -17.51 14.83 4.78
C GLY A 357 -18.61 14.33 5.71
N ILE A 358 -18.84 15.02 6.82
CA ILE A 358 -19.93 14.76 7.77
C ILE A 358 -20.63 16.08 8.15
N PRO A 359 -21.93 16.07 8.48
CA PRO A 359 -22.83 14.91 8.44
C PRO A 359 -23.23 14.49 7.02
N GLY A 360 -23.48 13.20 6.77
CA GLY A 360 -23.94 12.73 5.45
C GLY A 360 -23.82 11.21 5.22
N MET A 361 -24.34 10.75 4.08
CA MET A 361 -24.12 9.37 3.61
C MET A 361 -22.67 9.21 3.13
N VAL A 362 -21.94 8.31 3.78
CA VAL A 362 -20.53 8.02 3.51
C VAL A 362 -20.42 6.59 2.99
N ALA A 363 -19.83 6.41 1.81
CA ALA A 363 -19.55 5.08 1.30
C ALA A 363 -18.43 4.39 2.13
N TYR A 364 -18.50 3.07 2.33
CA TYR A 364 -17.42 2.32 2.99
C TYR A 364 -16.08 2.49 2.26
N THR A 365 -16.11 2.66 0.94
CA THR A 365 -14.93 2.95 0.12
C THR A 365 -14.31 4.31 0.45
N ASP A 366 -15.13 5.31 0.78
CA ASP A 366 -14.67 6.64 1.20
C ASP A 366 -14.15 6.61 2.65
N LEU A 367 -14.81 5.85 3.53
CA LEU A 367 -14.32 5.59 4.89
C LEU A 367 -12.93 4.96 4.85
N ASN A 368 -12.78 3.87 4.10
CA ASN A 368 -11.50 3.18 3.91
C ASN A 368 -10.44 4.12 3.29
N SER A 369 -10.81 4.92 2.29
CA SER A 369 -9.92 5.93 1.72
C SER A 369 -9.48 6.96 2.77
N GLY A 370 -10.36 7.33 3.71
CA GLY A 370 -10.05 8.23 4.81
C GLY A 370 -9.05 7.64 5.80
N ILE A 371 -9.24 6.38 6.19
CA ILE A 371 -8.30 5.63 7.03
C ILE A 371 -6.94 5.52 6.33
N GLN A 372 -6.93 5.17 5.03
CA GLN A 372 -5.71 5.11 4.23
C GLN A 372 -4.97 6.46 4.15
N ASN A 373 -5.70 7.59 4.09
CA ASN A 373 -5.06 8.91 4.13
C ASN A 373 -4.39 9.20 5.48
N LEU A 374 -4.95 8.69 6.58
CA LEU A 374 -4.33 8.79 7.90
C LEU A 374 -3.12 7.86 8.02
N GLN A 375 -3.23 6.61 7.54
CA GLN A 375 -2.12 5.67 7.49
C GLN A 375 -0.94 6.21 6.68
N ALA A 376 -1.21 6.85 5.54
CA ALA A 376 -0.18 7.38 4.63
C ALA A 376 0.76 8.39 5.29
N THR A 377 0.32 9.03 6.38
CA THR A 377 1.12 10.01 7.12
C THR A 377 2.27 9.38 7.91
N ASP A 378 2.20 8.08 8.19
CA ASP A 378 3.08 7.35 9.14
C ASP A 378 3.17 8.00 10.52
N ASN A 379 2.20 8.86 10.88
CA ASN A 379 2.14 9.53 12.16
C ASN A 379 1.46 8.69 13.24
N PHE A 380 0.74 7.64 12.83
CA PHE A 380 -0.02 6.75 13.69
C PHE A 380 0.49 5.31 13.52
N ALA A 381 0.79 4.67 14.64
CA ALA A 381 1.14 3.26 14.71
C ALA A 381 -0.09 2.36 14.50
N LYS A 382 -1.27 2.81 14.99
CA LYS A 382 -2.55 2.10 14.85
C LYS A 382 -3.69 3.12 14.67
N ILE A 383 -4.68 2.80 13.85
CA ILE A 383 -5.89 3.61 13.64
C ILE A 383 -7.09 2.69 13.86
N ASN A 384 -7.56 2.60 15.10
CA ASN A 384 -8.78 1.83 15.38
C ASN A 384 -9.99 2.74 15.12
N TYR A 385 -11.11 2.12 14.73
CA TYR A 385 -12.36 2.85 14.66
C TYR A 385 -13.57 1.96 14.88
N GLU A 386 -14.58 2.55 15.50
CA GLU A 386 -15.84 1.89 15.80
C GLU A 386 -16.98 2.75 15.27
N ILE A 387 -18.01 2.08 14.75
CA ILE A 387 -19.20 2.74 14.23
C ILE A 387 -20.34 2.43 15.19
N ILE A 388 -20.78 3.44 15.94
CA ILE A 388 -21.81 3.31 16.96
C ILE A 388 -23.09 3.96 16.42
N ASN A 389 -24.26 3.34 16.61
CA ASN A 389 -25.53 3.99 16.30
C ASN A 389 -25.94 4.98 17.42
N ASP A 390 -26.40 6.16 17.03
CA ASP A 390 -27.05 7.16 17.87
C ASP A 390 -28.45 7.50 17.30
N ASP A 391 -29.31 8.12 18.11
CA ASP A 391 -30.69 8.47 17.77
C ASP A 391 -30.80 9.34 16.50
N ASN A 392 -29.73 10.06 16.14
CA ASN A 392 -29.65 10.97 14.99
C ASN A 392 -28.76 10.45 13.83
N GLY A 393 -28.28 9.21 13.88
CA GLY A 393 -27.38 8.62 12.86
C GLY A 393 -26.21 7.89 13.49
N ALA A 394 -25.26 7.40 12.69
CA ALA A 394 -24.08 6.73 13.25
C ALA A 394 -22.97 7.72 13.62
N VAL A 395 -22.29 7.46 14.73
CA VAL A 395 -21.07 8.15 15.18
C VAL A 395 -19.87 7.29 14.85
N LEU A 396 -18.84 7.90 14.26
CA LEU A 396 -17.54 7.25 14.05
C LEU A 396 -16.59 7.62 15.19
N GLU A 397 -16.28 6.66 16.04
CA GLU A 397 -15.22 6.82 17.03
C GLU A 397 -13.89 6.38 16.43
N ILE A 398 -12.92 7.30 16.35
CA ILE A 398 -11.56 7.01 15.89
C ILE A 398 -10.61 7.06 17.10
N ASP A 399 -9.92 5.96 17.34
CA ASP A 399 -8.90 5.85 18.38
C ASP A 399 -7.51 5.70 17.76
N LEU A 400 -6.68 6.72 17.96
CA LEU A 400 -5.38 6.85 17.32
C LEU A 400 -4.26 6.51 18.30
N VAL A 401 -3.39 5.60 17.90
CA VAL A 401 -2.11 5.37 18.59
C VAL A 401 -1.03 6.08 17.80
N GLU A 402 -0.47 7.16 18.35
CA GLU A 402 0.60 7.91 17.69
C GLU A 402 1.90 7.11 17.59
N ASN A 403 2.64 7.31 16.50
CA ASN A 403 3.94 6.67 16.33
C ASN A 403 5.00 7.39 17.18
N GLU A 404 5.66 6.65 18.08
CA GLU A 404 6.77 7.18 18.88
C GLU A 404 8.06 7.36 18.06
N VAL A 405 8.21 6.60 16.97
CA VAL A 405 9.39 6.68 16.12
C VAL A 405 9.34 7.98 15.32
N ARG A 406 10.39 8.79 15.48
CA ARG A 406 10.55 10.06 14.77
C ARG A 406 11.72 10.08 13.79
N ASN A 407 12.64 9.11 13.88
CA ASN A 407 13.84 9.06 13.06
C ASN A 407 13.83 7.83 12.15
N TYR A 408 14.24 8.03 10.90
CA TYR A 408 14.29 6.97 9.90
C TYR A 408 15.62 7.01 9.16
N LEU A 409 16.23 5.83 9.04
CA LEU A 409 17.33 5.54 8.12
C LEU A 409 16.71 4.88 6.89
N ARG A 410 17.00 5.40 5.69
CA ARG A 410 16.49 4.78 4.46
C ARG A 410 17.62 4.55 3.46
N LEU A 411 17.48 3.48 2.68
CA LEU A 411 18.51 3.02 1.77
C LEU A 411 17.92 2.82 0.38
N GLY A 412 18.68 3.18 -0.64
CA GLY A 412 18.32 2.97 -2.05
C GLY A 412 19.56 2.65 -2.87
N LEU A 413 19.35 1.96 -3.99
CA LEU A 413 20.39 1.71 -5.00
C LEU A 413 19.92 2.30 -6.33
N HIS A 414 20.88 2.72 -7.14
CA HIS A 414 20.64 3.33 -8.44
C HIS A 414 21.79 3.06 -9.40
N TYR A 415 21.46 2.89 -10.68
CA TYR A 415 22.36 2.95 -11.81
C TYR A 415 21.60 3.45 -13.04
N ASP A 416 22.14 4.46 -13.71
CA ASP A 416 21.79 4.84 -15.08
C ASP A 416 23.05 5.30 -15.84
N GLU A 417 22.98 5.50 -17.14
CA GLU A 417 24.17 5.84 -17.94
C GLU A 417 24.70 7.26 -17.76
N LEU A 418 23.89 8.19 -17.24
CA LEU A 418 24.24 9.58 -16.99
C LEU A 418 24.83 9.76 -15.59
N THR A 419 24.08 9.37 -14.55
CA THR A 419 24.49 9.57 -13.15
C THR A 419 25.28 8.40 -12.56
N ARG A 420 25.35 7.27 -13.29
CA ARG A 420 26.14 6.07 -12.98
C ARG A 420 25.73 5.40 -11.66
N SER A 421 26.59 4.54 -11.12
CA SER A 421 26.25 3.73 -9.95
C SER A 421 26.22 4.58 -8.69
N ALA A 422 25.19 4.39 -7.86
CA ALA A 422 25.06 5.08 -6.60
C ALA A 422 24.28 4.28 -5.55
N ALA A 423 24.72 4.41 -4.30
CA ALA A 423 23.98 4.04 -3.11
C ALA A 423 23.48 5.31 -2.41
N LEU A 424 22.21 5.32 -2.04
CA LEU A 424 21.60 6.40 -1.27
C LEU A 424 21.50 5.98 0.19
N LEU A 425 21.92 6.89 1.07
CA LEU A 425 21.66 6.86 2.50
C LEU A 425 20.84 8.11 2.89
N ASN A 426 19.61 7.91 3.33
CA ASN A 426 18.74 8.96 3.83
C ASN A 426 18.71 8.94 5.36
N LEU A 427 18.85 10.13 5.95
CA LEU A 427 18.51 10.38 7.34
C LEU A 427 17.36 11.37 7.38
N SER A 428 16.24 10.98 7.97
CA SER A 428 15.09 11.86 8.16
C SER A 428 14.58 11.86 9.59
N ARG A 429 14.11 13.02 10.02
CA ARG A 429 13.55 13.22 11.35
C ARG A 429 12.29 14.08 11.27
N LYS A 430 11.20 13.57 11.86
CA LYS A 430 9.97 14.32 12.09
C LYS A 430 10.07 15.10 13.40
N LYS A 431 9.36 16.23 13.49
CA LYS A 431 9.24 17.05 14.71
C LYS A 431 10.60 17.54 15.23
N VAL A 432 11.30 18.30 14.39
CA VAL A 432 12.60 18.90 14.70
C VAL A 432 12.42 20.25 15.37
N LEU A 433 11.69 21.18 14.73
CA LEU A 433 11.42 22.52 15.25
C LEU A 433 9.93 22.74 15.57
N PHE A 434 9.02 22.10 14.82
CA PHE A 434 7.56 22.20 14.99
C PHE A 434 6.88 20.83 14.99
N ASP A 435 5.65 20.73 15.49
CA ASP A 435 4.93 19.44 15.59
C ASP A 435 4.61 18.77 14.24
N ASN A 436 4.72 19.52 13.14
CA ASN A 436 4.36 19.13 11.79
C ASN A 436 5.49 19.31 10.76
N ASP A 437 6.74 19.43 11.21
CA ASP A 437 7.89 19.55 10.31
C ASP A 437 8.66 18.24 10.13
N ILE A 438 9.43 18.21 9.05
CA ILE A 438 10.35 17.12 8.72
C ILE A 438 11.62 17.67 8.10
N VAL A 439 12.75 17.13 8.56
CA VAL A 439 14.07 17.28 7.94
C VAL A 439 14.41 15.96 7.25
N SER A 440 14.95 16.02 6.04
CA SER A 440 15.40 14.86 5.28
C SER A 440 16.70 15.19 4.56
N VAL A 441 17.69 14.31 4.68
CA VAL A 441 19.00 14.45 4.03
C VAL A 441 19.32 13.17 3.30
N ASP A 442 19.45 13.25 1.97
CA ASP A 442 19.93 12.16 1.11
C ASP A 442 21.44 12.37 0.86
N PHE A 443 22.26 11.42 1.31
CA PHE A 443 23.66 11.29 0.90
C PHE A 443 23.75 10.24 -0.20
N ILE A 444 24.18 10.65 -1.39
CA ILE A 444 24.22 9.77 -2.57
C ILE A 444 25.69 9.55 -2.92
N VAL A 445 26.18 8.35 -2.65
CA VAL A 445 27.59 7.98 -2.76
C VAL A 445 27.76 6.95 -3.87
N GLY A 446 28.76 7.15 -4.72
CA GLY A 446 29.04 6.31 -5.88
C GLY A 446 30.00 7.03 -6.81
N ASP A 447 29.86 6.81 -8.12
CA ASP A 447 30.70 7.47 -9.14
C ASP A 447 30.54 9.01 -9.06
N ASN A 448 29.30 9.46 -8.85
CA ASN A 448 28.94 10.86 -8.72
C ASN A 448 28.40 11.17 -7.33
N LEU A 449 29.24 11.79 -6.48
CA LEU A 449 28.84 12.29 -5.17
C LEU A 449 27.79 13.40 -5.32
N ARG A 450 26.63 13.19 -4.72
CA ARG A 450 25.47 14.08 -4.77
C ARG A 450 24.82 14.17 -3.40
N TYR A 451 24.04 15.22 -3.16
CA TYR A 451 23.22 15.31 -1.96
C TYR A 451 21.90 16.02 -2.24
N ASN A 452 20.88 15.67 -1.45
CA ASN A 452 19.65 16.45 -1.35
C ASN A 452 19.33 16.73 0.12
N PHE A 453 18.95 17.96 0.42
CA PHE A 453 18.46 18.39 1.72
C PHE A 453 17.06 18.99 1.55
N ASP A 454 16.13 18.53 2.36
CA ASP A 454 14.78 19.07 2.42
C ASP A 454 14.41 19.39 3.87
N TYR A 455 13.92 20.60 4.10
CA TYR A 455 13.17 20.96 5.29
C TYR A 455 11.76 21.37 4.89
N TYR A 456 10.74 20.78 5.51
CA TYR A 456 9.36 21.00 5.12
C TYR A 456 8.43 21.05 6.33
N ILE A 457 7.59 22.09 6.39
CA ILE A 457 6.55 22.25 7.42
C ILE A 457 5.18 21.99 6.78
N ASP A 458 4.56 20.85 7.08
CA ASP A 458 3.29 20.44 6.48
C ASP A 458 2.09 21.07 7.20
N LYS A 459 1.50 22.11 6.61
CA LYS A 459 0.28 22.75 7.14
C LYS A 459 -1.01 22.20 6.52
N GLY A 460 -0.96 21.02 5.89
CA GLY A 460 -2.12 20.33 5.35
C GLY A 460 -2.77 21.07 4.18
N ARG A 461 -3.94 21.68 4.43
CA ARG A 461 -4.68 22.46 3.42
C ARG A 461 -4.19 23.91 3.28
N TYR A 462 -3.38 24.37 4.24
CA TYR A 462 -2.80 25.71 4.23
C TYR A 462 -1.45 25.70 3.53
N TRP A 463 -0.95 26.89 3.20
CA TRP A 463 0.38 27.08 2.64
C TRP A 463 1.45 26.50 3.57
N SER A 464 2.11 25.47 3.08
CA SER A 464 3.28 24.84 3.67
C SER A 464 4.53 25.59 3.22
N ILE A 465 5.56 25.58 4.05
CA ILE A 465 6.81 26.30 3.81
C ILE A 465 7.93 25.27 3.78
N GLY A 466 8.88 25.43 2.86
CA GLY A 466 10.03 24.56 2.83
C GLY A 466 11.29 25.20 2.27
N LEU A 467 12.39 24.51 2.53
CA LEU A 467 13.72 24.80 2.04
C LEU A 467 14.22 23.54 1.33
N HIS A 468 14.77 23.72 0.15
CA HIS A 468 15.36 22.63 -0.63
C HIS A 468 16.77 23.03 -1.06
N SER A 469 17.71 22.11 -0.89
CA SER A 469 19.07 22.26 -1.39
C SER A 469 19.49 20.98 -2.07
N GLU A 470 20.05 21.11 -3.27
CA GLU A 470 20.47 20.01 -4.10
C GLU A 470 21.84 20.28 -4.69
N TYR A 471 22.69 19.25 -4.70
CA TYR A 471 23.93 19.25 -5.46
C TYR A 471 23.95 18.04 -6.39
N MET A 472 23.98 18.32 -7.69
CA MET A 472 24.01 17.36 -8.78
C MET A 472 25.35 17.48 -9.51
N ARG A 473 25.94 16.33 -9.84
CA ARG A 473 27.08 16.29 -10.74
C ARG A 473 27.04 15.04 -11.61
N PHE A 474 27.56 15.15 -12.82
CA PHE A 474 27.87 14.01 -13.68
C PHE A 474 28.95 14.39 -14.68
N GLN A 475 29.49 13.39 -15.39
CA GLN A 475 30.38 13.58 -16.53
C GLN A 475 29.91 12.68 -17.67
N LYS A 476 29.96 13.19 -18.90
CA LYS A 476 29.49 12.48 -20.08
C LYS A 476 30.27 12.95 -21.31
N ASP A 477 30.70 11.99 -22.12
CA ASP A 477 31.24 12.29 -23.45
C ASP A 477 30.10 12.77 -24.35
N ALA A 478 30.22 13.98 -24.86
CA ALA A 478 29.31 14.55 -25.85
C ALA A 478 30.01 14.64 -27.21
N ASN A 479 29.22 14.58 -28.28
CA ASN A 479 29.75 14.76 -29.63
C ASN A 479 30.32 16.18 -29.78
N ALA A 480 31.53 16.31 -30.34
CA ALA A 480 32.18 17.60 -30.46
C ALA A 480 31.38 18.58 -31.34
N ALA A 481 30.75 18.10 -32.42
CA ALA A 481 29.91 18.93 -33.28
C ALA A 481 28.69 19.50 -32.53
N PHE A 482 28.16 18.76 -31.55
CA PHE A 482 27.10 19.26 -30.69
C PHE A 482 27.60 20.37 -29.75
N ILE A 483 28.81 20.24 -29.19
CA ILE A 483 29.40 21.28 -28.33
C ILE A 483 29.76 22.53 -29.15
N GLU A 484 30.30 22.34 -30.36
CA GLU A 484 30.58 23.41 -31.31
C GLU A 484 29.34 24.26 -31.58
N ASP A 485 28.21 23.60 -31.87
CA ASP A 485 26.93 24.27 -32.11
C ASP A 485 26.35 24.89 -30.83
N ALA A 486 26.28 24.12 -29.74
CA ALA A 486 25.66 24.56 -28.49
C ALA A 486 26.42 25.71 -27.84
N ALA A 487 27.75 25.67 -27.79
CA ALA A 487 28.55 26.71 -27.13
C ALA A 487 29.16 27.73 -28.12
N ASN A 488 28.71 27.72 -29.39
CA ASN A 488 29.19 28.59 -30.46
C ASN A 488 30.73 28.57 -30.64
N PHE A 489 31.36 27.40 -30.45
CA PHE A 489 32.77 27.24 -30.75
C PHE A 489 33.02 27.02 -32.24
N GLY A 490 34.18 27.47 -32.72
CA GLY A 490 34.72 26.99 -33.99
C GLY A 490 35.09 25.51 -33.91
N SER A 491 35.40 24.90 -35.06
CA SER A 491 35.73 23.47 -35.11
C SER A 491 36.86 23.10 -34.15
N LEU A 492 36.58 22.16 -33.25
CA LEU A 492 37.45 21.69 -32.18
C LEU A 492 38.43 20.60 -32.64
N GLY A 493 38.18 20.01 -33.81
CA GLY A 493 39.07 19.01 -34.43
C GLY A 493 39.11 17.65 -33.71
N VAL A 494 38.11 17.35 -32.88
CA VAL A 494 37.95 16.09 -32.14
C VAL A 494 36.57 15.49 -32.41
N ASN A 495 36.38 14.19 -32.17
CA ASN A 495 35.08 13.53 -32.39
C ASN A 495 34.14 13.68 -31.19
N SER A 496 34.69 13.65 -29.98
CA SER A 496 33.95 13.73 -28.73
C SER A 496 34.76 14.45 -27.67
N LEU A 497 34.05 14.98 -26.67
CA LEU A 497 34.61 15.77 -25.59
C LEU A 497 33.92 15.39 -24.29
N GLU A 498 34.72 15.12 -23.25
CA GLU A 498 34.17 14.90 -21.91
C GLU A 498 33.62 16.23 -21.37
N VAL A 499 32.32 16.26 -21.12
CA VAL A 499 31.61 17.38 -20.51
C VAL A 499 31.33 17.04 -19.06
N LYS A 500 31.76 17.91 -18.15
CA LYS A 500 31.48 17.83 -16.72
C LYS A 500 30.37 18.79 -16.38
N TYR A 501 29.37 18.30 -15.66
CA TYR A 501 28.19 19.04 -15.24
C TYR A 501 28.15 19.14 -13.72
N ARG A 502 28.00 20.35 -13.18
CA ARG A 502 27.80 20.61 -11.75
C ARG A 502 26.67 21.62 -11.57
N ASP A 503 25.66 21.25 -10.79
CA ASP A 503 24.55 22.12 -10.43
C ASP A 503 24.37 22.14 -8.92
N TRP A 504 24.40 23.34 -8.35
CA TRP A 504 24.06 23.59 -6.97
C TRP A 504 22.84 24.51 -6.87
N THR A 505 21.74 23.95 -6.40
CA THR A 505 20.44 24.62 -6.34
C THR A 505 20.01 24.83 -4.89
N GLN A 506 19.55 26.05 -4.58
CA GLN A 506 19.01 26.46 -3.30
C GLN A 506 17.64 27.07 -3.52
N GLN A 507 16.61 26.55 -2.85
CA GLN A 507 15.23 26.99 -3.03
C GLN A 507 14.56 27.25 -1.69
N VAL A 508 13.80 28.33 -1.63
CA VAL A 508 12.82 28.61 -0.56
C VAL A 508 11.46 28.64 -1.22
N PHE A 509 10.49 27.90 -0.68
CA PHE A 509 9.20 27.75 -1.32
C PHE A 509 8.01 27.80 -0.38
N LEU A 510 6.90 28.27 -0.95
CA LEU A 510 5.56 28.12 -0.44
C LEU A 510 4.84 27.08 -1.30
N GLN A 511 4.22 26.09 -0.67
CA GLN A 511 3.48 25.04 -1.35
C GLN A 511 2.06 24.96 -0.81
N THR A 512 1.08 24.89 -1.69
CA THR A 512 -0.30 24.57 -1.33
C THR A 512 -0.81 23.38 -2.13
N ARG A 513 -1.78 22.68 -1.56
CA ARG A 513 -2.44 21.54 -2.19
C ARG A 513 -3.78 21.98 -2.75
N LEU A 514 -3.96 21.84 -4.05
CA LEU A 514 -5.22 22.16 -4.72
C LEU A 514 -6.25 21.03 -4.54
N ASN A 515 -5.82 19.77 -4.66
CA ASN A 515 -6.64 18.57 -4.39
C ASN A 515 -5.75 17.35 -4.07
N ARG A 516 -6.29 16.12 -4.01
CA ARG A 516 -5.50 14.91 -3.63
C ARG A 516 -4.30 14.63 -4.56
N SER A 517 -4.39 15.04 -5.81
CA SER A 517 -3.39 14.76 -6.85
C SER A 517 -2.76 16.03 -7.42
N ALA A 518 -3.02 17.22 -6.87
CA ALA A 518 -2.56 18.48 -7.45
C ALA A 518 -1.86 19.35 -6.40
N ASN A 519 -0.63 19.74 -6.69
CA ASN A 519 0.19 20.63 -5.89
C ASN A 519 0.58 21.87 -6.71
N LEU A 520 0.59 23.02 -6.03
CA LEU A 520 1.12 24.28 -6.53
C LEU A 520 2.26 24.71 -5.60
N MET A 521 3.41 25.03 -6.18
CA MET A 521 4.58 25.54 -5.49
C MET A 521 5.00 26.86 -6.13
N VAL A 522 5.37 27.83 -5.30
CA VAL A 522 5.98 29.09 -5.75
C VAL A 522 7.15 29.42 -4.82
N GLY A 523 8.20 30.02 -5.35
CA GLY A 523 9.39 30.26 -4.55
C GLY A 523 10.45 31.10 -5.21
N THR A 524 11.57 31.19 -4.52
CA THR A 524 12.80 31.82 -4.99
C THR A 524 13.88 30.76 -5.09
N GLU A 525 14.70 30.83 -6.13
CA GLU A 525 15.81 29.93 -6.37
C GLU A 525 17.11 30.69 -6.55
N ILE A 526 18.20 30.15 -6.00
CA ILE A 526 19.57 30.51 -6.33
C ILE A 526 20.24 29.25 -6.88
N LYS A 527 20.79 29.35 -8.09
CA LYS A 527 21.38 28.23 -8.82
C LYS A 527 22.77 28.58 -9.30
N THR A 528 23.75 27.71 -9.05
CA THR A 528 25.08 27.79 -9.67
C THR A 528 25.23 26.59 -10.57
N LEU A 529 25.22 26.83 -11.88
CA LEU A 529 25.35 25.82 -12.92
C LEU A 529 26.68 26.03 -13.62
N ASN A 530 27.54 25.01 -13.54
CA ASN A 530 28.85 24.97 -14.17
C ASN A 530 28.90 23.76 -15.11
N ILE A 531 28.99 24.00 -16.41
CA ILE A 531 29.25 22.99 -17.44
C ILE A 531 30.60 23.34 -18.07
N PHE A 532 31.54 22.41 -18.06
CA PHE A 532 32.92 22.69 -18.47
C PHE A 532 33.61 21.43 -18.97
N THR A 533 34.77 21.60 -19.60
CA THR A 533 35.63 20.49 -20.03
C THR A 533 37.09 20.73 -19.63
N GLU A 534 37.79 19.65 -19.30
CA GLU A 534 39.24 19.66 -19.01
C GLU A 534 40.06 19.19 -20.22
N THR A 535 39.39 18.88 -21.34
CA THR A 535 40.00 18.25 -22.52
C THR A 535 40.49 19.29 -23.54
N LEU A 536 39.96 20.52 -23.50
CA LEU A 536 40.38 21.62 -24.36
C LEU A 536 41.46 22.46 -23.67
N ILE A 537 42.56 22.69 -24.39
CA ILE A 537 43.63 23.60 -23.96
C ILE A 537 43.27 25.00 -24.48
N THR A 538 42.92 25.93 -23.59
CA THR A 538 42.81 27.35 -23.95
C THR A 538 44.22 27.97 -24.06
N THR A 539 44.38 28.96 -24.93
CA THR A 539 45.69 29.58 -25.20
C THR A 539 46.03 30.73 -24.25
N ASP A 540 45.22 30.97 -23.21
CA ASP A 540 45.44 32.03 -22.23
C ASP A 540 46.21 31.48 -21.02
N PRO A 541 47.47 31.93 -20.78
CA PRO A 541 48.30 31.45 -19.67
C PRO A 541 47.82 31.90 -18.28
N ASN A 542 46.72 32.66 -18.17
CA ASN A 542 46.06 33.01 -16.90
C ASN A 542 44.72 32.30 -16.67
N ASP A 543 44.26 31.48 -17.62
CA ASP A 543 43.03 30.69 -17.45
C ASP A 543 43.34 29.45 -16.61
N ASP A 544 42.43 29.11 -15.69
CA ASP A 544 42.50 27.83 -14.98
C ASP A 544 42.50 26.67 -16.02
N ASP A 545 43.05 25.50 -15.69
CA ASP A 545 43.26 24.35 -16.61
C ASP A 545 41.95 23.73 -17.22
N VAL A 546 40.86 24.51 -17.36
CA VAL A 546 39.51 24.10 -17.77
C VAL A 546 38.90 25.12 -18.75
N THR A 547 38.07 24.65 -19.68
CA THR A 547 37.21 25.49 -20.53
C THR A 547 35.79 25.48 -19.98
N ASP A 548 35.36 26.59 -19.37
CA ASP A 548 33.98 26.77 -18.89
C ASP A 548 33.04 27.14 -20.04
N PHE A 549 31.89 26.46 -20.11
CA PHE A 549 30.80 26.74 -21.05
C PHE A 549 29.70 27.58 -20.43
N THR A 550 29.73 27.78 -19.10
CA THR A 550 28.66 28.44 -18.35
C THR A 550 29.22 29.24 -17.20
N ASP A 551 28.64 30.42 -17.01
CA ASP A 551 29.22 31.45 -16.16
C ASP A 551 28.20 31.91 -15.10
N GLY A 552 28.57 31.78 -13.83
CA GLY A 552 27.94 32.47 -12.70
C GLY A 552 26.74 31.83 -12.01
N THR A 553 26.46 32.37 -10.81
CA THR A 553 25.27 32.09 -10.01
C THR A 553 24.09 32.91 -10.50
N ARG A 554 22.97 32.25 -10.76
CA ARG A 554 21.71 32.84 -11.22
C ARG A 554 20.67 32.85 -10.09
N GLY A 555 19.82 33.87 -10.07
CA GLY A 555 18.65 33.90 -9.19
C GLY A 555 17.35 33.99 -9.97
N SER A 556 16.36 33.20 -9.56
CA SER A 556 15.05 33.17 -10.21
C SER A 556 13.88 33.19 -9.22
N LEU A 557 12.75 33.71 -9.70
CA LEU A 557 11.44 33.41 -9.13
C LEU A 557 10.87 32.23 -9.91
N TYR A 558 10.26 31.26 -9.23
CA TYR A 558 9.75 30.07 -9.90
C TYR A 558 8.36 29.67 -9.41
N GLY A 559 7.65 28.96 -10.29
CA GLY A 559 6.35 28.37 -10.02
C GLY A 559 6.26 26.98 -10.63
N LYS A 560 5.80 26.00 -9.85
CA LYS A 560 5.58 24.62 -10.30
C LYS A 560 4.15 24.18 -10.04
N VAL A 561 3.56 23.53 -11.03
CA VAL A 561 2.26 22.86 -10.93
C VAL A 561 2.48 21.39 -11.22
N LEU A 562 2.10 20.54 -10.27
CA LEU A 562 2.17 19.10 -10.45
C LEU A 562 0.80 18.48 -10.19
N VAL A 563 0.21 17.91 -11.24
CA VAL A 563 -0.94 17.01 -11.14
C VAL A 563 -0.45 15.59 -11.41
N ASP A 564 -0.65 14.67 -10.47
CA ASP A 564 -0.23 13.28 -10.62
C ASP A 564 -1.27 12.33 -10.03
N SER A 565 -1.95 11.62 -10.94
CA SER A 565 -2.94 10.59 -10.64
C SER A 565 -2.53 9.22 -11.17
N TYR A 566 -1.26 9.04 -11.57
CA TYR A 566 -0.77 7.73 -11.96
C TYR A 566 -0.84 6.74 -10.79
N ASP A 567 -1.24 5.50 -11.11
CA ASP A 567 -1.28 4.38 -10.18
C ASP A 567 0.11 3.87 -9.78
N ASN A 568 1.06 3.87 -10.73
CA ASN A 568 2.46 3.54 -10.53
C ASN A 568 3.37 4.66 -11.06
N ALA A 569 4.47 4.96 -10.36
CA ALA A 569 5.38 6.04 -10.72
C ALA A 569 6.29 5.73 -11.92
N GLN A 570 6.64 4.46 -12.14
CA GLN A 570 7.56 4.01 -13.19
C GLN A 570 6.81 3.34 -14.35
N PHE A 571 5.84 2.47 -14.05
CA PHE A 571 5.04 1.74 -15.04
C PHE A 571 3.55 2.09 -14.92
N PRO A 572 3.15 3.36 -15.16
CA PRO A 572 1.76 3.78 -14.99
C PRO A 572 0.84 3.00 -15.92
N SER A 573 -0.20 2.40 -15.37
CA SER A 573 -1.24 1.69 -16.12
C SER A 573 -2.48 2.54 -16.34
N THR A 574 -2.76 3.46 -15.41
CA THR A 574 -3.90 4.37 -15.48
C THR A 574 -3.55 5.74 -14.92
N GLY A 575 -4.23 6.79 -15.42
CA GLY A 575 -4.20 8.12 -14.83
C GLY A 575 -3.55 9.18 -15.71
N TRP A 576 -3.29 10.33 -15.09
CA TRP A 576 -2.74 11.54 -15.73
C TRP A 576 -1.57 12.10 -14.92
N LYS A 577 -0.57 12.62 -15.63
CA LYS A 577 0.48 13.46 -15.07
C LYS A 577 0.56 14.79 -15.83
N ILE A 578 0.53 15.91 -15.11
CA ILE A 578 0.76 17.25 -15.65
C ILE A 578 1.86 17.87 -14.79
N ASP A 579 3.00 18.19 -15.39
CA ASP A 579 4.18 18.75 -14.73
C ASP A 579 4.53 20.05 -15.45
N GLY A 580 4.12 21.16 -14.86
CA GLY A 580 4.41 22.52 -15.34
C GLY A 580 5.46 23.17 -14.46
N ASP A 581 6.48 23.74 -15.09
CA ASP A 581 7.62 24.36 -14.41
C ASP A 581 7.97 25.68 -15.11
N PHE A 582 8.01 26.76 -14.35
CA PHE A 582 8.27 28.11 -14.84
C PHE A 582 9.29 28.81 -13.96
N HIS A 583 10.32 29.39 -14.57
CA HIS A 583 11.35 30.18 -13.91
C HIS A 583 11.52 31.52 -14.62
N LEU A 584 11.54 32.61 -13.85
CA LEU A 584 11.90 33.95 -14.29
C LEU A 584 13.25 34.31 -13.67
N TYR A 585 14.31 34.38 -14.48
CA TYR A 585 15.66 34.68 -14.04
C TYR A 585 15.87 36.20 -14.00
N LEU A 586 16.26 36.70 -12.83
CA LEU A 586 16.32 38.13 -12.53
C LEU A 586 17.75 38.67 -12.43
N PHE A 587 18.73 37.82 -12.16
CA PHE A 587 20.13 38.23 -12.12
C PHE A 587 21.08 37.06 -12.39
N ASN A 588 22.30 37.40 -12.81
CA ASN A 588 23.47 36.51 -12.88
C ASN A 588 24.69 37.25 -12.25
N SER A 589 25.46 36.56 -11.40
CA SER A 589 26.58 37.13 -10.66
C SER A 589 27.75 37.60 -11.54
N GLU A 590 27.97 36.94 -12.67
CA GLU A 590 29.10 37.22 -13.56
C GLU A 590 28.73 38.25 -14.64
N TYR A 591 27.48 38.21 -15.12
CA TYR A 591 27.00 39.12 -16.17
C TYR A 591 26.43 40.45 -15.67
N LYS A 592 26.36 40.72 -14.35
CA LYS A 592 25.95 42.00 -13.71
C LYS A 592 25.05 42.90 -14.57
N GLU A 593 25.57 44.00 -15.12
CA GLU A 593 24.82 45.00 -15.92
C GLU A 593 24.54 44.58 -17.38
N ARG A 594 25.14 43.48 -17.85
CA ARG A 594 24.92 42.91 -19.20
C ARG A 594 23.87 41.80 -19.20
N PHE A 595 23.48 41.31 -18.02
CA PHE A 595 22.46 40.28 -17.89
C PHE A 595 21.10 40.83 -18.35
N LYS A 596 20.43 40.08 -19.24
CA LYS A 596 19.04 40.35 -19.63
C LYS A 596 18.14 39.34 -18.93
N GLU A 597 17.06 39.84 -18.35
CA GLU A 597 16.03 38.98 -17.76
C GLU A 597 15.43 38.08 -18.83
N PHE A 598 15.26 36.80 -18.50
CA PHE A 598 14.64 35.81 -19.36
C PHE A 598 13.82 34.83 -18.54
N SER A 599 12.91 34.12 -19.20
CA SER A 599 12.08 33.09 -18.59
C SER A 599 12.29 31.76 -19.27
N VAL A 600 12.22 30.68 -18.50
CA VAL A 600 12.16 29.31 -19.01
C VAL A 600 10.86 28.70 -18.53
N ALA A 601 10.05 28.20 -19.47
CA ALA A 601 8.79 27.54 -19.19
C ALA A 601 8.77 26.16 -19.82
N GLN A 602 8.29 25.16 -19.10
CA GLN A 602 8.06 23.83 -19.63
C GLN A 602 6.76 23.23 -19.11
N LEU A 603 6.11 22.43 -19.95
CA LEU A 603 4.88 21.71 -19.64
C LEU A 603 4.97 20.29 -20.18
N GLN A 604 4.83 19.32 -19.30
CA GLN A 604 4.70 17.92 -19.64
C GLN A 604 3.29 17.42 -19.31
N ILE A 605 2.63 16.78 -20.27
CA ILE A 605 1.32 16.14 -20.11
C ILE A 605 1.44 14.67 -20.50
N GLY A 606 1.13 13.78 -19.56
CA GLY A 606 1.13 12.34 -19.76
C GLY A 606 -0.22 11.72 -19.42
N HIS A 607 -0.59 10.67 -20.15
CA HIS A 607 -1.77 9.86 -19.90
C HIS A 607 -1.47 8.36 -20.10
N ALA A 608 -2.04 7.52 -19.24
CA ALA A 608 -1.95 6.07 -19.35
C ALA A 608 -3.35 5.45 -19.28
N ARG A 609 -3.59 4.43 -20.12
CA ARG A 609 -4.83 3.68 -20.13
C ARG A 609 -4.59 2.18 -20.35
N ASN A 610 -5.13 1.39 -19.43
CA ASN A 610 -5.04 -0.06 -19.41
C ASN A 610 -6.24 -0.71 -20.14
N PHE A 611 -5.95 -1.78 -20.90
CA PHE A 611 -6.86 -2.67 -21.62
C PHE A 611 -6.54 -4.15 -21.30
N GLY A 612 -6.53 -4.52 -20.02
CA GLY A 612 -6.19 -5.87 -19.53
C GLY A 612 -4.70 -6.02 -19.24
N LYS A 613 -3.99 -6.81 -20.05
CA LYS A 613 -2.52 -6.93 -19.98
C LYS A 613 -1.79 -5.89 -20.83
N PHE A 614 -2.52 -5.07 -21.56
CA PHE A 614 -1.96 -4.08 -22.48
C PHE A 614 -2.26 -2.67 -21.99
N THR A 615 -1.24 -1.83 -21.90
CA THR A 615 -1.35 -0.43 -21.51
C THR A 615 -0.81 0.45 -22.62
N LEU A 616 -1.60 1.44 -23.05
CA LEU A 616 -1.15 2.49 -23.95
C LEU A 616 -0.83 3.75 -23.15
N ARG A 617 0.34 4.35 -23.42
CA ARG A 617 0.81 5.58 -22.78
C ARG A 617 1.12 6.63 -23.83
N GLY A 618 0.74 7.86 -23.54
CA GLY A 618 1.09 9.03 -24.35
C GLY A 618 1.70 10.12 -23.47
N ASN A 619 2.72 10.79 -23.97
CA ASN A 619 3.39 11.90 -23.29
C ASN A 619 3.71 13.01 -24.29
N ALA A 620 3.31 14.23 -23.97
CA ALA A 620 3.67 15.44 -24.69
C ALA A 620 4.50 16.33 -23.77
N HIS A 621 5.58 16.91 -24.29
CA HIS A 621 6.46 17.81 -23.55
C HIS A 621 6.78 19.02 -24.42
N ILE A 622 6.53 20.21 -23.91
CA ILE A 622 6.85 21.48 -24.56
C ILE A 622 7.77 22.26 -23.63
N GLY A 623 8.81 22.88 -24.17
CA GLY A 623 9.73 23.77 -23.48
C GLY A 623 9.96 25.03 -24.30
N ILE A 624 10.03 26.18 -23.65
CA ILE A 624 10.30 27.47 -24.28
C ILE A 624 11.16 28.35 -23.38
N THR A 625 12.19 28.93 -23.96
CA THR A 625 12.94 30.04 -23.39
C THR A 625 12.43 31.35 -24.01
N ILE A 626 12.07 32.32 -23.18
CA ILE A 626 11.50 33.60 -23.59
C ILE A 626 12.43 34.72 -23.11
N GLY A 627 12.93 35.52 -24.06
CA GLY A 627 13.93 36.56 -23.81
C GLY A 627 15.19 36.31 -24.62
N ASP A 628 16.08 37.29 -24.63
CA ASP A 628 17.35 37.19 -25.35
C ASP A 628 18.43 36.64 -24.41
N THR A 629 18.68 35.34 -24.50
CA THR A 629 19.73 34.65 -23.77
C THR A 629 20.95 34.49 -24.66
N ASN A 630 21.99 35.30 -24.44
CA ASN A 630 23.33 35.07 -25.01
C ASN A 630 24.03 33.84 -24.39
N ASP A 631 23.28 32.92 -23.78
CA ASP A 631 23.74 31.84 -22.92
C ASP A 631 22.89 30.59 -23.20
N SER A 632 23.45 29.67 -23.98
CA SER A 632 22.84 28.39 -24.39
C SER A 632 22.89 27.32 -23.29
N SER A 633 23.48 27.61 -22.13
CA SER A 633 23.53 26.68 -21.00
C SER A 633 22.15 26.29 -20.45
N MET A 634 21.16 27.13 -20.75
CA MET A 634 19.77 26.95 -20.33
C MET A 634 18.88 26.41 -21.45
N ASP A 635 19.45 25.99 -22.58
CA ASP A 635 18.70 25.34 -23.65
C ASP A 635 18.12 24.00 -23.22
N PHE A 636 17.16 23.52 -24.00
CA PHE A 636 16.63 22.17 -23.84
C PHE A 636 17.53 21.17 -24.55
N PHE A 637 18.06 20.21 -23.80
CA PHE A 637 18.93 19.19 -24.34
C PHE A 637 18.21 17.85 -24.39
N LEU A 638 18.04 17.29 -25.58
CA LEU A 638 17.33 16.03 -25.80
C LEU A 638 18.31 14.88 -26.02
N GLY A 639 18.01 13.73 -25.41
CA GLY A 639 18.76 12.49 -25.61
C GLY A 639 18.80 11.59 -24.38
N GLY A 640 19.13 10.30 -24.59
CA GLY A 640 19.29 9.33 -23.52
C GLY A 640 17.99 8.84 -22.86
N TYR A 641 18.12 7.90 -21.93
CA TYR A 641 17.02 7.35 -21.13
C TYR A 641 17.48 6.93 -19.73
N GLY A 642 16.54 6.89 -18.77
CA GLY A 642 16.73 6.25 -17.46
C GLY A 642 17.03 7.23 -16.32
N SER A 643 17.75 8.32 -16.57
CA SER A 643 18.03 9.32 -15.56
C SER A 643 16.77 10.11 -15.14
N ARG A 644 16.78 10.66 -13.93
CA ARG A 644 15.76 11.66 -13.54
C ARG A 644 15.94 12.93 -14.35
N ARG A 645 14.88 13.73 -14.50
CA ARG A 645 14.97 15.06 -15.11
C ARG A 645 15.94 15.92 -14.27
N ILE A 646 16.98 16.42 -14.92
CA ILE A 646 17.96 17.37 -14.37
C ILE A 646 17.82 18.62 -15.21
N ASN A 647 17.28 19.70 -14.64
CA ASN A 647 16.99 20.95 -15.35
C ASN A 647 16.28 20.72 -16.70
N ASN A 648 16.91 21.16 -17.79
CA ASN A 648 16.38 21.12 -19.15
C ASN A 648 16.93 19.91 -19.96
N LEU A 649 17.50 18.90 -19.28
CA LEU A 649 17.86 17.62 -19.89
C LEU A 649 16.62 16.73 -20.04
N ILE A 650 16.21 16.47 -21.27
CA ILE A 650 14.98 15.77 -21.64
C ILE A 650 15.31 14.42 -22.28
N PRO A 651 14.91 13.28 -21.67
CA PRO A 651 15.15 11.97 -22.26
C PRO A 651 14.58 11.84 -23.67
N PHE A 652 15.32 11.27 -24.63
CA PHE A 652 14.86 11.07 -26.00
C PHE A 652 15.53 9.83 -26.61
N TYR A 653 14.71 8.82 -26.93
CA TYR A 653 15.15 7.60 -27.62
C TYR A 653 15.79 7.90 -28.97
N GLY A 654 16.73 7.05 -29.36
CA GLY A 654 17.43 7.08 -30.64
C GLY A 654 18.73 7.89 -30.64
N TYR A 655 19.00 8.64 -29.56
CA TYR A 655 20.13 9.56 -29.43
C TYR A 655 20.76 9.40 -28.03
N ASP A 656 22.06 9.62 -27.90
CA ASP A 656 22.72 9.63 -26.57
C ASP A 656 22.33 10.89 -25.79
N PHE A 657 22.60 10.94 -24.49
CA PHE A 657 22.51 12.17 -23.70
C PHE A 657 23.30 13.31 -24.36
N LEU A 658 22.76 14.53 -24.28
CA LEU A 658 23.39 15.75 -24.82
C LEU A 658 23.66 15.67 -26.34
N SER A 659 22.66 15.22 -27.13
CA SER A 659 22.80 15.08 -28.60
C SER A 659 22.08 16.16 -29.40
N ILE A 660 21.04 16.78 -28.84
CA ILE A 660 20.18 17.76 -29.52
C ILE A 660 19.98 18.94 -28.58
N SER A 661 20.14 20.18 -29.03
CA SER A 661 19.90 21.41 -28.27
C SER A 661 18.88 22.32 -28.95
N GLY A 662 18.33 23.26 -28.20
CA GLY A 662 17.58 24.41 -28.71
C GLY A 662 16.82 25.16 -27.62
N GLY A 663 16.64 26.46 -27.79
CA GLY A 663 15.93 27.33 -26.84
C GLY A 663 14.42 27.04 -26.74
N THR A 664 13.84 26.42 -27.77
CA THR A 664 12.45 25.96 -27.77
C THR A 664 12.35 24.50 -28.21
N MET A 665 11.51 23.70 -27.57
CA MET A 665 11.30 22.30 -27.94
C MET A 665 9.85 21.84 -27.83
N MET A 666 9.50 20.87 -28.66
CA MET A 666 8.29 20.06 -28.57
C MET A 666 8.64 18.60 -28.80
N LYS A 667 8.15 17.71 -27.93
CA LYS A 667 8.35 16.28 -27.98
C LYS A 667 7.03 15.55 -27.77
N LEU A 668 6.77 14.51 -28.56
CA LEU A 668 5.72 13.52 -28.34
C LEU A 668 6.34 12.13 -28.17
N LEU A 669 5.81 11.36 -27.23
CA LEU A 669 6.19 9.98 -26.96
C LEU A 669 4.93 9.13 -26.82
N VAL A 670 4.89 7.99 -27.51
CA VAL A 670 3.87 6.97 -27.37
C VAL A 670 4.54 5.67 -26.98
N GLU A 671 3.99 4.99 -25.97
CA GLU A 671 4.49 3.68 -25.54
C GLU A 671 3.35 2.67 -25.45
N ALA A 672 3.64 1.45 -25.89
CA ALA A 672 2.80 0.28 -25.76
C ALA A 672 3.48 -0.70 -24.81
N ASP A 673 2.87 -0.93 -23.64
CA ASP A 673 3.37 -1.81 -22.58
C ASP A 673 2.50 -3.07 -22.50
N TYR A 674 3.13 -4.23 -22.62
CA TYR A 674 2.49 -5.53 -22.45
C TYR A 674 3.02 -6.24 -21.19
N GLU A 675 2.13 -6.44 -20.22
CA GLU A 675 2.41 -7.16 -18.97
C GLU A 675 2.31 -8.67 -19.20
N VAL A 676 3.45 -9.31 -19.52
CA VAL A 676 3.50 -10.75 -19.84
C VAL A 676 3.12 -11.59 -18.61
N PHE A 677 3.78 -11.28 -17.50
CA PHE A 677 3.55 -11.81 -16.16
C PHE A 677 3.40 -10.64 -15.18
N LYS A 678 2.81 -10.88 -14.01
CA LYS A 678 2.66 -9.85 -12.95
C LYS A 678 3.99 -9.12 -12.75
N LYS A 679 4.01 -7.78 -12.85
CA LYS A 679 5.21 -6.91 -12.70
C LYS A 679 6.28 -7.01 -13.79
N ASN A 680 6.01 -7.67 -14.92
CA ASN A 680 6.96 -7.88 -16.00
C ASN A 680 6.45 -7.26 -17.30
N HIS A 681 7.19 -6.29 -17.84
CA HIS A 681 6.75 -5.37 -18.88
C HIS A 681 7.60 -5.53 -20.14
N ILE A 682 6.97 -5.71 -21.30
CA ILE A 682 7.61 -5.52 -22.61
C ILE A 682 7.08 -4.20 -23.18
N ILE A 683 7.98 -3.24 -23.40
CA ILE A 683 7.62 -1.87 -23.77
C ILE A 683 8.18 -1.55 -25.15
N PHE A 684 7.28 -1.16 -26.06
CA PHE A 684 7.62 -0.56 -27.34
C PHE A 684 7.39 0.95 -27.24
N SER A 685 8.38 1.75 -27.63
CA SER A 685 8.34 3.20 -27.51
C SER A 685 8.64 3.83 -28.86
N ALA A 686 7.92 4.90 -29.20
CA ALA A 686 8.18 5.75 -30.35
C ALA A 686 8.05 7.21 -29.95
N ASN A 687 9.04 8.02 -30.29
CA ASN A 687 9.02 9.45 -30.03
C ASN A 687 9.39 10.28 -31.26
N ILE A 688 8.92 11.52 -31.25
CA ILE A 688 9.25 12.53 -32.24
C ILE A 688 9.51 13.85 -31.51
N ALA A 689 10.43 14.67 -32.03
CA ALA A 689 10.71 15.98 -31.47
C ALA A 689 11.17 17.00 -32.52
N ASN A 690 10.93 18.27 -32.18
CA ASN A 690 11.53 19.45 -32.79
C ASN A 690 12.17 20.28 -31.68
N ALA A 691 13.43 20.68 -31.84
CA ALA A 691 14.16 21.58 -30.92
C ALA A 691 14.95 22.61 -31.74
N GLN A 692 14.66 23.89 -31.55
CA GLN A 692 15.24 25.07 -32.26
C GLN A 692 14.98 26.33 -31.44
N ASP A 693 15.69 27.43 -31.67
CA ASP A 693 15.50 28.66 -30.89
C ASP A 693 14.17 29.36 -31.19
N ASP A 694 13.79 29.51 -32.46
CA ASP A 694 12.59 30.26 -32.90
C ASP A 694 11.40 29.37 -33.31
N LEU A 695 11.27 28.18 -32.72
CA LEU A 695 10.33 27.16 -33.19
C LEU A 695 8.88 27.69 -33.31
N PHE A 696 8.42 28.55 -32.38
CA PHE A 696 7.05 29.08 -32.37
C PHE A 696 6.85 30.37 -33.17
N GLU A 697 7.91 31.02 -33.66
CA GLU A 697 7.82 32.22 -34.51
C GLU A 697 7.64 31.87 -36.00
N GLN A 698 7.94 30.62 -36.39
CA GLN A 698 7.84 30.13 -37.76
C GLN A 698 6.51 29.39 -38.00
N ASN A 699 5.76 29.64 -39.08
CA ASN A 699 4.44 29.01 -39.36
C ASN A 699 4.43 27.47 -39.61
N ASN A 700 5.48 26.74 -39.24
CA ASN A 700 5.74 25.35 -39.66
C ASN A 700 5.86 24.34 -38.50
N TRP A 701 5.26 24.65 -37.34
CA TRP A 701 5.39 23.88 -36.08
C TRP A 701 5.18 22.36 -36.20
N PHE A 702 4.35 21.93 -37.16
CA PHE A 702 3.92 20.53 -37.36
C PHE A 702 4.32 19.92 -38.71
N SER A 703 5.00 20.65 -39.60
CA SER A 703 5.07 20.23 -41.01
C SER A 703 5.93 18.99 -41.25
N GLU A 704 7.02 18.82 -40.51
CA GLU A 704 7.88 17.64 -40.50
C GLU A 704 8.53 17.51 -39.11
N ALA A 705 8.46 16.33 -38.49
CA ALA A 705 9.21 16.06 -37.26
C ALA A 705 10.69 15.87 -37.63
N ARG A 706 11.58 16.73 -37.09
CA ARG A 706 13.01 16.76 -37.41
C ARG A 706 13.76 15.57 -36.80
N TYR A 707 13.37 15.14 -35.61
CA TYR A 707 14.00 14.03 -34.90
C TYR A 707 12.97 12.95 -34.59
N THR A 708 13.31 11.69 -34.84
CA THR A 708 12.49 10.53 -34.51
C THR A 708 13.33 9.45 -33.85
N GLY A 709 12.72 8.71 -32.94
CA GLY A 709 13.40 7.65 -32.19
C GLY A 709 12.44 6.54 -31.78
N TYR A 710 13.00 5.35 -31.67
CA TYR A 710 12.28 4.14 -31.33
C TYR A 710 13.03 3.38 -30.24
N ALA A 711 12.31 2.61 -29.44
CA ALA A 711 12.91 1.67 -28.50
C ALA A 711 12.04 0.44 -28.29
N ILE A 712 12.70 -0.66 -27.98
CA ILE A 712 12.09 -1.86 -27.42
C ILE A 712 12.83 -2.21 -26.14
N GLY A 713 12.09 -2.56 -25.09
CA GLY A 713 12.72 -2.88 -23.81
C GLY A 713 11.91 -3.81 -22.94
N TYR A 714 12.59 -4.30 -21.92
CA TYR A 714 12.01 -5.10 -20.85
C TYR A 714 12.16 -4.35 -19.53
N GLY A 715 11.08 -4.34 -18.74
CA GLY A 715 11.01 -3.72 -17.42
C GLY A 715 10.50 -4.70 -16.36
N LEU A 716 11.09 -4.66 -15.16
CA LEU A 716 10.68 -5.46 -14.01
C LEU A 716 10.47 -4.56 -12.79
N GLU A 717 9.31 -4.69 -12.13
CA GLU A 717 9.10 -4.06 -10.82
C GLU A 717 9.70 -4.94 -9.71
N SER A 718 10.82 -4.50 -9.13
CA SER A 718 11.48 -5.20 -8.02
C SER A 718 11.42 -4.41 -6.72
N PHE A 719 11.77 -5.07 -5.61
CA PHE A 719 11.88 -4.42 -4.30
C PHE A 719 13.04 -3.40 -4.22
N LEU A 720 14.05 -3.53 -5.07
CA LEU A 720 15.19 -2.61 -5.15
C LEU A 720 14.93 -1.41 -6.06
N GLY A 721 13.73 -1.32 -6.65
CA GLY A 721 13.36 -0.35 -7.68
C GLY A 721 13.15 -1.01 -9.05
N PRO A 722 12.82 -0.24 -10.10
CA PRO A 722 12.68 -0.75 -11.45
C PRO A 722 14.01 -1.30 -11.99
N LEU A 723 13.96 -2.41 -12.72
CA LEU A 723 15.05 -2.84 -13.59
C LEU A 723 14.57 -2.71 -15.03
N GLU A 724 15.29 -1.95 -15.86
CA GLU A 724 14.95 -1.75 -17.26
C GLU A 724 16.18 -1.94 -18.15
N ILE A 725 15.98 -2.63 -19.27
CA ILE A 725 16.94 -2.70 -20.36
C ILE A 725 16.18 -2.32 -21.63
N LYS A 726 16.65 -1.31 -22.36
CA LYS A 726 16.04 -0.83 -23.59
C LYS A 726 17.06 -0.75 -24.71
N TYR A 727 16.77 -1.33 -25.86
CA TYR A 727 17.48 -1.05 -27.10
C TYR A 727 16.76 0.08 -27.83
N SER A 728 17.49 1.14 -28.15
CA SER A 728 16.98 2.37 -28.72
C SER A 728 17.70 2.69 -30.03
N PHE A 729 16.98 3.16 -31.04
CA PHE A 729 17.54 3.46 -32.35
C PHE A 729 16.77 4.58 -33.05
N SER A 730 17.42 5.24 -34.00
CA SER A 730 16.84 6.27 -34.85
C SER A 730 17.21 6.00 -36.30
N PRO A 731 16.29 6.10 -37.28
CA PRO A 731 16.63 6.03 -38.70
C PRO A 731 17.59 7.14 -39.17
N GLN A 732 17.74 8.22 -38.39
CA GLN A 732 18.66 9.33 -38.65
C GLN A 732 20.05 9.14 -38.03
N GLN A 733 20.28 8.02 -37.33
CA GLN A 733 21.56 7.69 -36.71
C GLN A 733 22.07 6.36 -37.26
N ASP A 734 23.39 6.20 -37.36
CA ASP A 734 24.00 4.99 -37.92
C ASP A 734 23.96 3.81 -36.94
N ASP A 735 24.02 4.09 -35.63
CA ASP A 735 24.10 3.07 -34.57
C ASP A 735 22.93 3.17 -33.57
N GLY A 736 22.54 2.01 -33.03
CA GLY A 736 21.61 1.93 -31.90
C GLY A 736 22.33 1.92 -30.55
N GLN A 737 21.58 2.19 -29.48
CA GLN A 737 22.08 2.30 -28.11
C GLN A 737 21.32 1.36 -27.18
N VAL A 738 22.00 0.84 -26.16
CA VAL A 738 21.39 0.03 -25.11
C VAL A 738 21.43 0.82 -23.81
N PHE A 739 20.26 1.16 -23.26
CA PHE A 739 20.16 1.80 -21.97
C PHE A 739 19.83 0.78 -20.89
N VAL A 740 20.54 0.86 -19.77
CA VAL A 740 20.28 0.07 -18.56
C VAL A 740 19.94 1.01 -17.41
N ASN A 741 18.82 0.76 -16.75
CA ASN A 741 18.40 1.45 -15.54
C ASN A 741 18.16 0.42 -14.44
N LEU A 742 18.79 0.60 -13.27
CA LEU A 742 18.63 -0.30 -12.13
C LEU A 742 18.34 0.52 -10.87
N GLY A 743 17.23 0.24 -10.22
CA GLY A 743 16.88 0.84 -8.94
C GLY A 743 16.19 2.18 -9.05
N PHE A 744 16.26 2.97 -7.97
CA PHE A 744 15.45 4.17 -7.80
C PHE A 744 16.11 5.42 -8.36
N LYS A 745 15.35 6.23 -9.09
CA LYS A 745 15.83 7.51 -9.62
C LYS A 745 15.93 8.55 -8.49
N PHE A 746 17.15 8.89 -8.06
CA PHE A 746 17.44 9.93 -7.04
C PHE A 746 18.63 10.82 -7.40
#